data_AF-A0A7V3QG32-F1
#
_entry.id   AF-A0A7V3QG32-F1
#
_cell.length_a   1.000
_cell.length_b   1.000
_cell.length_c   1.000
_cell.angle_alpha   90.00
_cell.angle_beta   90.00
_cell.angle_gamma   90.00
#
_symmetry.space_group_name_H-M   'P 1'
#
loop_
_entity.id
_entity.type
_entity.pdbx_description
1 polymer ?
#
loop_
_entity_poly.entity_id
_entity_poly.type
_entity_poly.pdbx_seq_one_letter_code
_entity_poly.pdbx_strand_id
1 'polypeptide(L)'
;MRVALKVFLVFAVWWVLIGRCFATPPSAAWEASWVDEFDGAKIDTSKWSYGSLPWGGRYHKDEYASYIMPEDSYVTNEMLVLRCRKAAGNEFGGYPYSEGFVHSNGKLNFTYGYVEIRARYPRGKGVWPAFWMLPQGWPPEIDIAEYFGSQDRMHMGLCVGTASNPIWDSSNFYGEGVDSWHTWGLEWGPGYLIWRKDGVIKKTVFTNVVPSVPMYVILNSGMRWDADSSTPLPNYFYVDWFRRFKPPAVVLNDNDTNCTFPVLRYEGRWGYAKQNGAFFGDNHWSSDTNAYLEVTFVGTRLDLYGALSTNHGVAAISVDHGPEVLVDYYASSRRDMALVWSSSGLRAGIHKVRVRPTGTKNSASSGFAIAIDRIDIWHSAVNLAGSIIGTPGAYGGSGSTKEKVFDGNLRTFFDAPVASGGWVGLDLGSPKVIKRILFAPRVDYANRMVGGRFQGANQPDFTDALDLYVITEAPFEQRFNSVEVNVDLPVRYVRYLGPTNGYCNVAEIEFYGTTSGDANGVWKVDGDGFWSDPVNWLSNTVAKGAGYLADFSAIDITDDRTVEVTNQIVIGEIRFADRIGAQRWVLCGNVKEAAMVLDPARGVPPIISVTNEADLTVPLVAPIGFKKVGPGTLRFCASNWVEAFVYLDSGSAVADDGVVCLAHPCALSGKTLSVWLRNNNSGRSVLQLDGSAGRIVIPCELVVSCRNHMAPALQNLSGTNTVNGEIKIEVGGQWTVFQSDGGQLELAGGIRYVGTSMASRNFLFSGAGDFVITGPIREPTNSAIIGLVKDGPGRLWLIGRHSYNGPTKVNAGTLTLIGQIDSTNQVEILGGTFGGSGVIAGLVKVGPSGTISPGPGIGILKVKERVQLEGIVELEIDPVGRTNDVIECESVMLVGGRLVVNSFRGSFEPGLEFTLFKAPTIIGTFERVDLPQLPLNYTWDTNALYSNGRIRVVLANPHSLPNLEVDLIDNRLRLRWPRQNMGWLLQMQVCPLESGLSTNWIDIPESTVTNEFSFFPPSTNKCVFFRLVFRL
;
A
#
# COMPACT_ATOMS: atom_id res chain seq x y z
N MET A 1 18.15 13.09 48.87
CA MET A 1 18.27 14.46 48.33
C MET A 1 18.56 14.36 46.83
N ARG A 2 17.57 14.73 45.99
CA ARG A 2 17.56 15.08 44.53
C ARG A 2 18.73 14.60 43.63
N VAL A 3 18.53 13.66 42.68
CA VAL A 3 18.11 13.81 41.25
C VAL A 3 19.15 14.53 40.34
N ALA A 4 19.79 13.80 39.41
CA ALA A 4 19.79 14.03 37.93
C ALA A 4 21.04 13.48 37.17
N LEU A 5 20.77 12.51 36.28
CA LEU A 5 21.29 12.25 34.92
C LEU A 5 22.81 12.28 34.58
N LYS A 6 23.32 11.10 34.16
CA LYS A 6 24.48 10.91 33.27
C LYS A 6 24.07 10.00 32.10
N VAL A 7 23.86 10.55 30.91
CA VAL A 7 23.99 9.86 29.60
C VAL A 7 24.32 10.92 28.54
N PHE A 8 25.18 10.57 27.57
CA PHE A 8 25.57 11.25 26.31
C PHE A 8 26.69 12.29 26.34
N LEU A 9 27.90 11.88 25.90
CA LEU A 9 28.86 12.75 25.17
C LEU A 9 30.02 11.92 24.57
N VAL A 10 29.85 11.48 23.32
CA VAL A 10 30.93 11.25 22.34
C VAL A 10 30.36 11.70 20.99
N PHE A 11 31.17 12.38 20.18
CA PHE A 11 30.84 13.17 18.97
C PHE A 11 30.43 14.63 19.19
N ALA A 12 31.39 15.44 19.63
CA ALA A 12 31.48 16.84 19.23
C ALA A 12 32.96 17.26 19.15
N VAL A 13 33.61 16.87 18.06
CA VAL A 13 34.83 17.52 17.56
C VAL A 13 34.53 17.81 16.10
N TRP A 14 34.92 19.01 15.64
CA TRP A 14 34.49 19.75 14.45
C TRP A 14 33.41 20.79 14.75
N TRP A 15 33.64 21.99 14.23
CA TRP A 15 32.97 23.28 14.47
C TRP A 15 33.57 24.18 15.55
N VAL A 16 34.84 24.53 15.37
CA VAL A 16 35.31 25.89 15.67
C VAL A 16 36.14 26.38 14.48
N LEU A 17 35.48 26.99 13.50
CA LEU A 17 36.07 27.93 12.54
C LEU A 17 35.00 28.96 12.17
N ILE A 18 35.19 30.17 12.68
CA ILE A 18 34.81 31.49 12.16
C ILE A 18 33.59 31.51 11.22
N GLY A 19 32.49 32.09 11.73
CA GLY A 19 31.26 32.26 10.98
C GLY A 19 31.43 33.05 9.67
N ARG A 20 31.29 32.34 8.55
CA ARG A 20 30.75 32.89 7.31
C ARG A 20 29.24 32.62 7.32
N CYS A 21 28.44 33.68 7.41
CA CYS A 21 26.99 33.60 7.24
C CYS A 21 26.73 33.21 5.79
N PHE A 22 26.35 31.95 5.55
CA PHE A 22 25.90 31.51 4.23
C PHE A 22 24.54 32.16 3.96
N ALA A 23 24.42 32.96 2.90
CA ALA A 23 23.12 33.21 2.31
C ALA A 23 22.59 31.85 1.83
N THR A 24 21.44 31.43 2.37
CA THR A 24 20.76 30.22 1.92
C THR A 24 20.34 30.41 0.46
N PRO A 25 20.67 29.50 -0.47
CA PRO A 25 20.08 29.49 -1.81
C PRO A 25 18.53 29.47 -1.71
N PRO A 26 17.78 29.74 -2.79
CA PRO A 26 16.32 29.57 -2.79
C PRO A 26 15.98 28.12 -2.41
N SER A 27 15.73 27.93 -1.11
CA SER A 27 15.70 26.67 -0.35
C SER A 27 17.02 25.88 -0.31
N ALA A 28 17.33 25.30 0.87
CA ALA A 28 18.45 24.37 1.12
C ALA A 28 18.32 23.02 0.38
N ALA A 29 17.55 23.00 -0.72
CA ALA A 29 16.91 21.82 -1.26
C ALA A 29 17.28 21.60 -2.74
N TRP A 30 17.94 22.55 -3.40
CA TRP A 30 18.44 22.38 -4.77
C TRP A 30 19.78 21.63 -4.78
N GLU A 31 19.91 20.64 -5.66
CA GLU A 31 21.13 19.83 -5.78
C GLU A 31 22.19 20.59 -6.58
N ALA A 32 23.30 20.95 -5.94
CA ALA A 32 24.44 21.54 -6.61
C ALA A 32 25.01 20.54 -7.63
N SER A 33 25.26 20.99 -8.85
CA SER A 33 25.78 20.14 -9.95
C SER A 33 27.02 20.67 -10.61
N TRP A 34 27.33 21.95 -10.40
CA TRP A 34 28.58 22.52 -10.82
C TRP A 34 28.93 23.69 -9.91
N VAL A 35 30.09 23.64 -9.27
CA VAL A 35 30.50 24.59 -8.24
C VAL A 35 31.94 24.97 -8.47
N ASP A 36 32.24 26.25 -8.32
CA ASP A 36 33.60 26.75 -8.19
C ASP A 36 33.67 27.74 -7.03
N GLU A 37 34.40 27.35 -5.99
CA GLU A 37 34.68 28.19 -4.82
C GLU A 37 35.92 29.06 -5.03
N PHE A 38 36.63 28.91 -6.15
CA PHE A 38 37.83 29.69 -6.50
C PHE A 38 38.97 29.66 -5.45
N ASP A 39 39.02 28.61 -4.61
CA ASP A 39 40.02 28.39 -3.56
C ASP A 39 41.41 27.98 -4.10
N GLY A 40 41.54 27.75 -5.41
CA GLY A 40 42.78 27.33 -6.05
C GLY A 40 43.80 28.46 -6.23
N ALA A 41 45.07 28.07 -6.48
CA ALA A 41 46.16 29.02 -6.78
C ALA A 41 46.12 29.58 -8.21
N LYS A 42 45.30 29.00 -9.08
CA LYS A 42 45.08 29.40 -10.48
C LYS A 42 43.64 29.13 -10.87
N ILE A 43 43.15 29.84 -11.89
CA ILE A 43 41.84 29.56 -12.49
C ILE A 43 41.83 28.10 -12.97
N ASP A 44 40.81 27.34 -12.57
CA ASP A 44 40.63 25.97 -13.02
C ASP A 44 40.26 25.96 -14.51
N THR A 45 41.26 25.68 -15.36
CA THR A 45 41.06 25.64 -16.81
C THR A 45 40.23 24.47 -17.29
N SER A 46 39.89 23.50 -16.45
CA SER A 46 38.87 22.49 -16.77
C SER A 46 37.44 23.07 -16.68
N LYS A 47 37.27 24.16 -15.91
CA LYS A 47 35.99 24.83 -15.66
C LYS A 47 35.80 26.14 -16.41
N TRP A 48 36.85 26.96 -16.49
CA TRP A 48 36.79 28.30 -17.06
C TRP A 48 37.85 28.52 -18.12
N SER A 49 37.47 29.17 -19.21
CA SER A 49 38.36 29.80 -20.18
C SER A 49 38.49 31.29 -19.84
N TYR A 50 39.65 31.88 -20.08
CA TYR A 50 39.93 33.27 -19.71
C TYR A 50 40.94 33.91 -20.67
N GLY A 51 41.00 35.25 -20.68
CA GLY A 51 41.95 35.99 -21.51
C GLY A 51 41.60 36.10 -23.00
N SER A 52 40.40 35.66 -23.39
CA SER A 52 39.84 35.82 -24.73
C SER A 52 38.31 35.69 -24.70
N LEU A 53 37.67 36.12 -25.79
CA LEU A 53 36.24 35.92 -25.99
C LEU A 53 35.91 34.48 -26.39
N PRO A 54 34.69 34.01 -26.11
CA PRO A 54 34.23 32.68 -26.51
C PRO A 54 34.24 32.45 -28.04
N TRP A 55 34.14 33.52 -28.84
CA TRP A 55 34.15 33.50 -30.32
C TRP A 55 35.47 33.98 -30.93
N GLY A 56 36.52 34.15 -30.12
CA GLY A 56 37.83 34.60 -30.56
C GLY A 56 38.01 36.12 -30.52
N GLY A 57 39.26 36.54 -30.39
CA GLY A 57 39.62 37.93 -30.13
C GLY A 57 39.57 38.32 -28.65
N ARG A 58 39.77 39.61 -28.38
CA ARG A 58 39.88 40.20 -27.04
C ARG A 58 39.10 41.51 -26.90
N TYR A 59 38.31 41.83 -27.92
CA TYR A 59 37.52 43.06 -27.99
C TYR A 59 36.04 42.73 -28.01
N HIS A 60 35.32 43.24 -27.01
CA HIS A 60 33.96 42.82 -26.70
C HIS A 60 32.91 43.40 -27.68
N LYS A 61 32.69 44.73 -27.65
CA LYS A 61 31.84 45.51 -28.57
C LYS A 61 32.19 47.01 -28.50
N ASP A 62 31.67 47.81 -29.44
CA ASP A 62 31.97 49.25 -29.63
C ASP A 62 31.73 50.17 -28.43
N GLU A 63 30.92 49.73 -27.47
CA GLU A 63 30.66 50.49 -26.25
C GLU A 63 31.77 50.32 -25.19
N TYR A 64 32.58 49.27 -25.29
CA TYR A 64 33.67 49.01 -24.36
C TYR A 64 34.94 49.74 -24.81
N ALA A 65 35.52 50.50 -23.87
CA ALA A 65 36.83 51.12 -23.93
C ALA A 65 37.94 50.22 -23.35
N SER A 66 37.63 48.94 -23.10
CA SER A 66 38.54 47.96 -22.52
C SER A 66 38.92 46.85 -23.49
N TYR A 67 40.07 46.22 -23.23
CA TYR A 67 40.59 45.07 -23.98
C TYR A 67 40.94 43.93 -23.04
N ILE A 68 40.55 42.71 -23.38
CA ILE A 68 40.69 41.55 -22.50
C ILE A 68 42.17 41.14 -22.38
N MET A 69 42.64 41.02 -21.15
CA MET A 69 44.02 40.61 -20.85
C MET A 69 44.04 39.37 -19.94
N PRO A 70 44.77 38.29 -20.29
CA PRO A 70 44.84 37.08 -19.47
C PRO A 70 45.28 37.34 -18.03
N GLU A 71 46.23 38.27 -17.82
CA GLU A 71 46.74 38.61 -16.49
C GLU A 71 45.77 39.39 -15.60
N ASP A 72 44.64 39.84 -16.16
CA ASP A 72 43.59 40.57 -15.45
C ASP A 72 42.42 39.66 -15.01
N SER A 73 42.50 38.36 -15.30
CA SER A 73 41.68 37.30 -14.71
C SER A 73 42.55 36.39 -13.85
N TYR A 74 42.38 36.41 -12.53
CA TYR A 74 43.15 35.55 -11.62
C TYR A 74 42.36 35.21 -10.36
N VAL A 75 42.85 34.24 -9.59
CA VAL A 75 42.30 33.84 -8.29
C VAL A 75 43.30 34.15 -7.18
N THR A 76 42.83 34.34 -5.96
CA THR A 76 43.67 34.70 -4.79
C THR A 76 43.60 33.69 -3.64
N ASN A 77 43.40 32.39 -3.93
CA ASN A 77 43.13 31.31 -2.96
C ASN A 77 41.86 31.50 -2.12
N GLU A 78 40.98 32.44 -2.49
CA GLU A 78 39.72 32.72 -1.79
C GLU A 78 38.60 33.25 -2.68
N MET A 79 38.91 33.67 -3.92
CA MET A 79 37.96 34.31 -4.84
C MET A 79 38.58 34.48 -6.23
N LEU A 80 37.72 34.55 -7.25
CA LEU A 80 38.03 35.07 -8.57
C LEU A 80 38.08 36.61 -8.53
N VAL A 81 39.10 37.17 -9.17
CA VAL A 81 39.35 38.60 -9.32
C VAL A 81 39.42 38.94 -10.79
N LEU A 82 38.48 39.76 -11.25
CA LEU A 82 38.49 40.34 -12.59
C LEU A 82 38.87 41.81 -12.47
N ARG A 83 40.08 42.14 -12.89
CA ARG A 83 40.68 43.47 -12.74
C ARG A 83 40.47 44.31 -14.00
N CYS A 84 40.22 45.60 -13.83
CA CYS A 84 40.32 46.60 -14.89
C CYS A 84 41.39 47.63 -14.49
N ARG A 85 42.37 47.88 -15.36
CA ARG A 85 43.44 48.88 -15.14
C ARG A 85 43.61 49.79 -16.36
N LYS A 86 44.23 50.95 -16.15
CA LYS A 86 44.55 51.92 -17.22
C LYS A 86 45.80 51.49 -17.99
N ALA A 87 45.80 51.72 -19.30
CA ALA A 87 46.92 51.40 -20.18
C ALA A 87 48.15 52.25 -19.88
N ALA A 88 49.32 51.60 -19.79
CA ALA A 88 50.63 52.19 -19.93
C ALA A 88 51.03 52.19 -21.42
N GLY A 89 50.66 53.25 -22.15
CA GLY A 89 50.89 53.33 -23.60
C GLY A 89 49.89 52.49 -24.38
N ASN A 90 50.37 51.66 -25.32
CA ASN A 90 49.53 50.86 -26.23
C ASN A 90 49.38 49.39 -25.81
N GLU A 91 49.60 49.05 -24.54
CA GLU A 91 49.64 47.67 -24.05
C GLU A 91 48.36 46.84 -24.28
N PHE A 92 47.23 47.50 -24.51
CA PHE A 92 45.91 46.88 -24.66
C PHE A 92 45.37 47.00 -26.10
N GLY A 93 46.22 46.83 -27.11
CA GLY A 93 45.80 46.91 -28.51
C GLY A 93 45.25 48.29 -28.92
N GLY A 94 45.70 49.35 -28.24
CA GLY A 94 45.25 50.73 -28.47
C GLY A 94 44.05 51.17 -27.61
N TYR A 95 43.48 50.28 -26.78
CA TYR A 95 42.40 50.63 -25.86
C TYR A 95 42.94 51.25 -24.56
N PRO A 96 42.22 52.19 -23.94
CA PRO A 96 42.68 52.89 -22.74
C PRO A 96 42.64 52.05 -21.46
N TYR A 97 41.89 50.94 -21.43
CA TYR A 97 41.71 50.11 -20.24
C TYR A 97 41.83 48.62 -20.55
N SER A 98 42.14 47.80 -19.54
CA SER A 98 42.09 46.35 -19.65
C SER A 98 40.79 45.77 -19.11
N GLU A 99 40.56 44.48 -19.33
CA GLU A 99 39.39 43.75 -18.86
C GLU A 99 39.75 42.34 -18.41
N GLY A 100 39.32 42.02 -17.18
CA GLY A 100 39.22 40.65 -16.70
C GLY A 100 37.97 39.99 -17.26
N PHE A 101 38.14 38.78 -17.82
CA PHE A 101 37.09 38.03 -18.48
C PHE A 101 37.28 36.53 -18.24
N VAL A 102 36.22 35.84 -17.82
CA VAL A 102 36.15 34.37 -17.77
C VAL A 102 34.82 33.89 -18.35
N HIS A 103 34.83 32.72 -18.97
CA HIS A 103 33.62 32.09 -19.49
C HIS A 103 33.69 30.57 -19.42
N SER A 104 32.52 29.93 -19.35
CA SER A 104 32.40 28.48 -19.29
C SER A 104 32.15 27.81 -20.64
N ASN A 105 32.24 28.57 -21.74
CA ASN A 105 32.02 28.03 -23.09
C ASN A 105 32.88 26.77 -23.37
N GLY A 106 32.27 25.70 -23.88
CA GLY A 106 32.91 24.40 -24.09
C GLY A 106 33.20 23.58 -22.83
N LYS A 107 32.81 24.06 -21.63
CA LYS A 107 33.08 23.42 -20.33
C LYS A 107 31.80 23.19 -19.54
N LEU A 108 31.05 24.26 -19.28
CA LEU A 108 29.69 24.20 -18.74
C LEU A 108 28.77 24.95 -19.70
N ASN A 109 27.93 24.20 -20.40
CA ASN A 109 26.80 24.68 -21.19
C ASN A 109 25.58 23.93 -20.66
N PHE A 110 24.55 24.63 -20.22
CA PHE A 110 23.41 23.99 -19.58
C PHE A 110 22.10 24.66 -19.99
N THR A 111 21.01 23.90 -19.91
CA THR A 111 19.65 24.41 -20.03
C THR A 111 18.96 24.23 -18.69
N TYR A 112 18.33 25.30 -18.21
CA TYR A 112 17.54 25.36 -16.97
C TYR A 112 18.32 25.05 -15.68
N GLY A 113 17.65 25.36 -14.56
CA GLY A 113 18.17 25.23 -13.21
C GLY A 113 18.32 26.58 -12.54
N TYR A 114 19.17 26.62 -11.52
CA TYR A 114 19.49 27.84 -10.80
C TYR A 114 20.99 28.11 -10.89
N VAL A 115 21.38 29.34 -11.17
CA VAL A 115 22.78 29.79 -11.07
C VAL A 115 22.88 31.01 -10.17
N GLU A 116 23.96 31.07 -9.41
CA GLU A 116 24.21 32.16 -8.48
C GLU A 116 25.70 32.42 -8.35
N ILE A 117 26.05 33.70 -8.22
CA ILE A 117 27.36 34.14 -7.75
C ILE A 117 27.21 34.88 -6.43
N ARG A 118 28.23 34.78 -5.57
CA ARG A 118 28.45 35.77 -4.50
C ARG A 118 29.54 36.72 -4.93
N ALA A 119 29.21 37.99 -5.09
CA ALA A 119 30.12 38.95 -5.71
C ALA A 119 30.07 40.34 -5.07
N ARG A 120 31.17 41.08 -5.26
CA ARG A 120 31.32 42.49 -4.90
C ARG A 120 31.76 43.26 -6.14
N TYR A 121 30.94 44.21 -6.56
CA TYR A 121 31.11 44.96 -7.80
C TYR A 121 31.93 46.24 -7.59
N PRO A 122 32.77 46.65 -8.56
CA PRO A 122 33.46 47.93 -8.55
C PRO A 122 32.48 49.10 -8.80
N ARG A 123 32.78 50.27 -8.21
CA ARG A 123 32.07 51.53 -8.46
C ARG A 123 32.94 52.52 -9.22
N GLY A 124 32.29 53.44 -9.92
CA GLY A 124 32.96 54.52 -10.64
C GLY A 124 32.31 54.74 -12.00
N LYS A 125 32.44 55.95 -12.52
CA LYS A 125 31.95 56.29 -13.85
C LYS A 125 32.62 55.40 -14.91
N GLY A 126 31.83 54.92 -15.87
CA GLY A 126 32.27 54.05 -16.97
C GLY A 126 32.46 52.58 -16.60
N VAL A 127 32.49 52.20 -15.33
CA VAL A 127 32.68 50.79 -14.90
C VAL A 127 31.52 49.92 -15.38
N TRP A 128 31.84 48.75 -15.97
CA TRP A 128 30.84 47.79 -16.49
C TRP A 128 31.22 46.32 -16.25
N PRO A 129 31.04 45.81 -15.02
CA PRO A 129 31.06 44.39 -14.70
C PRO A 129 29.72 43.71 -14.98
N ALA A 130 29.77 42.45 -15.41
CA ALA A 130 28.60 41.69 -15.78
C ALA A 130 28.70 40.22 -15.36
N PHE A 131 27.55 39.68 -14.96
CA PHE A 131 27.26 38.25 -14.86
C PHE A 131 26.10 37.93 -15.79
N TRP A 132 26.37 37.14 -16.81
CA TRP A 132 25.47 36.96 -17.95
C TRP A 132 25.70 35.63 -18.64
N MET A 133 24.82 35.28 -19.57
CA MET A 133 24.80 33.99 -20.24
C MET A 133 24.52 34.14 -21.73
N LEU A 134 25.21 33.34 -22.53
CA LEU A 134 25.01 33.23 -23.98
C LEU A 134 24.94 31.77 -24.43
N PRO A 135 24.18 31.45 -25.48
CA PRO A 135 24.32 30.21 -26.21
C PRO A 135 25.47 30.32 -27.21
N GLN A 136 25.60 29.32 -28.07
CA GLN A 136 26.45 29.41 -29.25
C GLN A 136 25.86 30.38 -30.29
N GLY A 137 26.15 31.67 -30.15
CA GLY A 137 25.64 32.74 -31.02
C GLY A 137 24.87 33.78 -30.24
N TRP A 138 24.25 34.73 -30.93
CA TRP A 138 23.48 35.81 -30.32
C TRP A 138 22.41 36.35 -31.29
N PRO A 139 21.20 36.69 -30.82
CA PRO A 139 20.56 36.31 -29.54
C PRO A 139 20.19 34.81 -29.48
N PRO A 140 19.69 34.26 -28.35
CA PRO A 140 19.31 34.94 -27.11
C PRO A 140 20.48 35.31 -26.17
N GLU A 141 20.24 36.24 -25.27
CA GLU A 141 21.15 36.64 -24.17
C GLU A 141 20.36 36.80 -22.87
N ILE A 142 20.96 36.36 -21.75
CA ILE A 142 20.38 36.57 -20.42
C ILE A 142 21.40 37.29 -19.55
N ASP A 143 21.05 38.52 -19.17
CA ASP A 143 21.82 39.37 -18.27
C ASP A 143 21.31 39.16 -16.86
N ILE A 144 22.10 38.46 -16.04
CA ILE A 144 21.72 38.10 -14.66
C ILE A 144 21.97 39.29 -13.73
N ALA A 145 23.12 39.94 -13.87
CA ALA A 145 23.44 41.15 -13.13
C ALA A 145 24.54 41.96 -13.85
N GLU A 146 24.14 43.00 -14.57
CA GLU A 146 25.02 43.97 -15.22
C GLU A 146 25.02 45.30 -14.49
N TYR A 147 26.18 45.75 -14.00
CA TYR A 147 26.27 47.04 -13.33
C TYR A 147 26.85 48.11 -14.24
N PHE A 148 26.10 49.19 -14.42
CA PHE A 148 26.54 50.37 -15.17
C PHE A 148 26.89 51.51 -14.21
N GLY A 149 28.19 51.69 -13.96
CA GLY A 149 28.70 52.61 -12.94
C GLY A 149 28.45 54.10 -13.23
N SER A 150 28.30 54.50 -14.49
CA SER A 150 27.93 55.88 -14.86
C SER A 150 26.51 56.26 -14.44
N GLN A 151 25.61 55.27 -14.34
CA GLN A 151 24.20 55.48 -13.96
C GLN A 151 23.89 54.95 -12.55
N ASP A 152 24.87 54.34 -11.86
CA ASP A 152 24.67 53.59 -10.61
C ASP A 152 23.48 52.62 -10.70
N ARG A 153 23.50 51.82 -11.76
CA ARG A 153 22.34 51.04 -12.21
C ARG A 153 22.69 49.57 -12.39
N MET A 154 21.98 48.70 -11.69
CA MET A 154 21.98 47.27 -11.93
C MET A 154 20.90 46.92 -12.96
N HIS A 155 21.29 46.30 -14.06
CA HIS A 155 20.42 45.86 -15.15
C HIS A 155 20.26 44.34 -15.12
N MET A 156 19.04 43.91 -15.45
CA MET A 156 18.65 42.51 -15.61
C MET A 156 17.82 42.39 -16.89
N GLY A 157 18.25 41.53 -17.81
CA GLY A 157 17.79 41.56 -19.20
C GLY A 157 17.59 40.17 -19.81
N LEU A 158 16.58 40.07 -20.67
CA LEU A 158 16.45 39.00 -21.65
C LEU A 158 16.45 39.64 -23.05
N CYS A 159 17.40 39.25 -23.90
CA CYS A 159 17.37 39.55 -25.32
C CYS A 159 16.92 38.32 -26.12
N VAL A 160 15.99 38.50 -27.04
CA VAL A 160 15.53 37.48 -27.99
C VAL A 160 15.45 38.07 -29.41
N GLY A 161 14.97 37.30 -30.39
CA GLY A 161 14.85 37.74 -31.78
C GLY A 161 16.06 37.36 -32.63
N THR A 162 16.44 38.22 -33.56
CA THR A 162 17.59 38.01 -34.46
C THR A 162 18.66 39.06 -34.24
N ALA A 163 19.90 38.80 -34.66
CA ALA A 163 20.98 39.78 -34.55
C ALA A 163 20.67 41.13 -35.26
N SER A 164 19.84 41.09 -36.32
CA SER A 164 19.37 42.27 -37.05
C SER A 164 18.18 42.98 -36.40
N ASN A 165 17.44 42.31 -35.51
CA ASN A 165 16.27 42.86 -34.83
C ASN A 165 16.14 42.26 -33.41
N PRO A 166 17.04 42.64 -32.49
CA PRO A 166 17.02 42.16 -31.11
C PRO A 166 15.85 42.80 -30.34
N ILE A 167 15.17 41.98 -29.54
CA ILE A 167 14.05 42.41 -28.69
C ILE A 167 14.48 42.24 -27.23
N TRP A 168 14.43 43.33 -26.48
CA TRP A 168 14.90 43.40 -25.10
C TRP A 168 13.75 43.51 -24.10
N ASP A 169 13.71 42.61 -23.12
CA ASP A 169 12.96 42.76 -21.88
C ASP A 169 13.95 43.13 -20.76
N SER A 170 14.10 44.43 -20.50
CA SER A 170 15.08 44.98 -19.56
C SER A 170 14.42 45.60 -18.33
N SER A 171 15.02 45.38 -17.16
CA SER A 171 14.65 46.07 -15.91
C SER A 171 15.90 46.68 -15.27
N ASN A 172 15.75 47.87 -14.70
CA ASN A 172 16.85 48.64 -14.13
C ASN A 172 16.55 48.97 -12.66
N PHE A 173 17.53 48.71 -11.80
CA PHE A 173 17.46 48.92 -10.35
C PHE A 173 18.57 49.87 -9.91
N TYR A 174 18.28 50.74 -8.95
CA TYR A 174 19.18 51.80 -8.48
C TYR A 174 19.40 51.68 -6.97
N GLY A 175 20.57 52.08 -6.49
CA GLY A 175 20.87 52.07 -5.05
C GLY A 175 21.02 50.68 -4.42
N GLU A 176 21.45 49.69 -5.20
CA GLU A 176 21.51 48.28 -4.78
C GLU A 176 22.70 47.93 -3.85
N GLY A 177 23.56 48.89 -3.49
CA GLY A 177 24.69 48.66 -2.58
C GLY A 177 25.76 47.71 -3.12
N VAL A 178 26.06 47.79 -4.42
CA VAL A 178 26.82 46.77 -5.17
C VAL A 178 28.28 46.56 -4.72
N ASP A 179 28.83 47.50 -3.95
CA ASP A 179 30.19 47.49 -3.39
C ASP A 179 30.32 46.69 -2.08
N SER A 180 29.23 46.10 -1.59
CA SER A 180 29.25 45.05 -0.57
C SER A 180 29.11 43.66 -1.20
N TRP A 181 29.36 42.61 -0.42
CA TRP A 181 29.12 41.24 -0.88
C TRP A 181 27.62 40.95 -0.97
N HIS A 182 27.17 40.59 -2.15
CA HIS A 182 25.78 40.23 -2.44
C HIS A 182 25.71 38.92 -3.23
N THR A 183 24.62 38.19 -3.10
CA THR A 183 24.34 37.10 -4.05
C THR A 183 23.44 37.58 -5.18
N TRP A 184 23.77 37.16 -6.39
CA TRP A 184 23.04 37.48 -7.62
C TRP A 184 22.77 36.18 -8.35
N GLY A 185 21.51 35.89 -8.61
CA GLY A 185 21.15 34.61 -9.19
C GLY A 185 19.94 34.63 -10.10
N LEU A 186 19.85 33.59 -10.90
CA LEU A 186 18.81 33.38 -11.89
C LEU A 186 18.25 31.97 -11.74
N GLU A 187 16.94 31.89 -11.54
CA GLU A 187 16.19 30.66 -11.73
C GLU A 187 15.62 30.64 -13.14
N TRP A 188 15.94 29.60 -13.89
CA TRP A 188 15.59 29.47 -15.29
C TRP A 188 14.92 28.13 -15.54
N GLY A 189 13.69 28.18 -16.07
CA GLY A 189 12.96 26.98 -16.44
C GLY A 189 12.15 27.19 -17.73
N PRO A 190 11.35 26.18 -18.13
CA PRO A 190 10.52 26.26 -19.31
C PRO A 190 9.54 27.43 -19.22
N GLY A 191 9.72 28.43 -20.07
CA GLY A 191 8.81 29.58 -20.15
C GLY A 191 8.96 30.61 -19.04
N TYR A 192 9.96 30.48 -18.14
CA TYR A 192 10.16 31.46 -17.06
C TYR A 192 11.62 31.75 -16.72
N LEU A 193 11.85 32.98 -16.23
CA LEU A 193 13.11 33.46 -15.65
C LEU A 193 12.80 34.28 -14.39
N ILE A 194 13.50 34.01 -13.28
CA ILE A 194 13.33 34.71 -12.00
C ILE A 194 14.71 35.16 -11.50
N TRP A 195 14.93 36.47 -11.48
CA TRP A 195 16.16 37.08 -10.99
C TRP A 195 16.06 37.37 -9.50
N ARG A 196 17.15 37.12 -8.78
CA ARG A 196 17.25 37.29 -7.34
C ARG A 196 18.49 38.07 -6.95
N LYS A 197 18.35 38.89 -5.91
CA LYS A 197 19.44 39.49 -5.14
C LYS A 197 19.27 39.11 -3.68
N ASP A 198 20.30 38.53 -3.06
CA ASP A 198 20.27 38.08 -1.67
C ASP A 198 19.03 37.21 -1.37
N GLY A 199 18.68 36.32 -2.32
CA GLY A 199 17.49 35.47 -2.28
C GLY A 199 16.15 36.15 -2.62
N VAL A 200 16.10 37.49 -2.63
CA VAL A 200 14.89 38.29 -2.90
C VAL A 200 14.66 38.45 -4.41
N ILE A 201 13.44 38.18 -4.87
CA ILE A 201 13.05 38.32 -6.29
C ILE A 201 13.08 39.80 -6.69
N LYS A 202 13.75 40.10 -7.81
CA LYS A 202 13.87 41.45 -8.39
C LYS A 202 13.13 41.58 -9.71
N LYS A 203 13.22 40.56 -10.57
CA LYS A 203 12.59 40.53 -11.89
C LYS A 203 12.02 39.12 -12.15
N THR A 204 10.89 39.07 -12.82
CA THR A 204 10.29 37.84 -13.35
C THR A 204 9.95 38.04 -14.81
N VAL A 205 10.17 37.03 -15.64
CA VAL A 205 9.71 36.97 -17.02
C VAL A 205 8.97 35.65 -17.19
N PHE A 206 7.73 35.71 -17.67
CA PHE A 206 6.87 34.55 -17.92
C PHE A 206 6.40 34.61 -19.38
N THR A 207 7.05 33.87 -20.28
CA THR A 207 6.79 33.94 -21.72
C THR A 207 7.33 32.72 -22.46
N ASN A 208 6.71 32.35 -23.57
CA ASN A 208 7.15 31.24 -24.43
C ASN A 208 8.45 31.53 -25.20
N VAL A 209 8.95 32.78 -25.18
CA VAL A 209 10.23 33.15 -25.82
C VAL A 209 11.45 32.96 -24.91
N VAL A 210 11.26 32.50 -23.66
CA VAL A 210 12.38 32.16 -22.78
C VAL A 210 13.26 31.10 -23.46
N PRO A 211 14.60 31.28 -23.49
CA PRO A 211 15.50 30.35 -24.17
C PRO A 211 15.37 28.91 -23.65
N SER A 212 15.46 27.95 -24.59
CA SER A 212 15.41 26.49 -24.33
C SER A 212 16.67 25.78 -24.86
N VAL A 213 17.75 26.52 -25.08
CA VAL A 213 19.02 26.06 -25.63
C VAL A 213 20.11 26.07 -24.56
N PRO A 214 21.13 25.20 -24.63
CA PRO A 214 22.25 25.28 -23.70
C PRO A 214 22.96 26.63 -23.79
N MET A 215 23.24 27.23 -22.63
CA MET A 215 23.95 28.50 -22.50
C MET A 215 25.14 28.34 -21.56
N TYR A 216 26.22 29.06 -21.83
CA TYR A 216 27.39 29.15 -20.97
C TYR A 216 27.40 30.47 -20.20
N VAL A 217 28.09 30.48 -19.08
CA VAL A 217 28.24 31.63 -18.20
C VAL A 217 29.41 32.50 -18.64
N ILE A 218 29.26 33.81 -18.51
CA ILE A 218 30.30 34.81 -18.68
C ILE A 218 30.34 35.69 -17.42
N LEU A 219 31.56 35.94 -16.94
CA LEU A 219 31.85 36.94 -15.92
C LEU A 219 32.94 37.85 -16.48
N ASN A 220 32.68 39.16 -16.53
CA ASN A 220 33.67 40.13 -16.98
C ASN A 220 33.61 41.43 -16.18
N SER A 221 34.67 42.21 -16.25
CA SER A 221 34.77 43.55 -15.66
C SER A 221 35.44 44.51 -16.62
N GLY A 222 34.64 45.11 -17.50
CA GLY A 222 35.11 46.07 -18.50
C GLY A 222 34.86 47.53 -18.14
N MET A 223 35.12 48.40 -19.11
CA MET A 223 35.00 49.86 -18.98
C MET A 223 34.35 50.46 -20.22
N ARG A 224 33.51 51.50 -20.06
CA ARG A 224 32.93 52.29 -21.14
C ARG A 224 33.78 53.52 -21.48
N TRP A 225 33.55 54.08 -22.67
CA TRP A 225 34.26 55.26 -23.17
C TRP A 225 34.03 56.55 -22.37
N ASP A 226 33.00 56.60 -21.52
CA ASP A 226 32.70 57.76 -20.68
C ASP A 226 33.41 57.76 -19.32
N ALA A 227 34.29 56.79 -19.05
CA ALA A 227 35.20 56.81 -17.91
C ALA A 227 36.14 58.04 -17.95
N ASP A 228 36.40 58.64 -16.80
CA ASP A 228 37.23 59.85 -16.69
C ASP A 228 38.16 59.79 -15.47
N SER A 229 38.80 60.91 -15.12
CA SER A 229 39.74 60.97 -13.99
C SER A 229 39.11 60.67 -12.63
N SER A 230 37.78 60.65 -12.52
CA SER A 230 37.07 60.28 -11.28
C SER A 230 36.93 58.76 -11.10
N THR A 231 37.12 57.97 -12.16
CA THR A 231 36.97 56.51 -12.11
C THR A 231 38.11 55.87 -11.30
N PRO A 232 37.82 55.16 -10.20
CA PRO A 232 38.85 54.47 -9.42
C PRO A 232 39.51 53.36 -10.26
N LEU A 233 40.84 53.41 -10.38
CA LEU A 233 41.63 52.44 -11.12
C LEU A 233 42.93 52.09 -10.36
N PRO A 234 43.38 50.82 -10.37
CA PRO A 234 42.65 49.66 -10.87
C PRO A 234 41.38 49.42 -10.04
N ASN A 235 40.34 48.90 -10.69
CA ASN A 235 39.15 48.41 -10.01
C ASN A 235 38.99 46.90 -10.24
N TYR A 236 38.12 46.31 -9.43
CA TYR A 236 38.08 44.87 -9.24
C TYR A 236 36.65 44.40 -9.06
N PHE A 237 36.25 43.44 -9.88
CA PHE A 237 35.05 42.64 -9.67
C PHE A 237 35.47 41.34 -8.99
N TYR A 238 35.03 41.19 -7.74
CA TYR A 238 35.36 40.03 -6.90
C TYR A 238 34.20 39.05 -6.92
N VAL A 239 34.49 37.78 -7.14
CA VAL A 239 33.52 36.68 -7.10
C VAL A 239 34.04 35.61 -6.14
N ASP A 240 33.38 35.46 -5.00
CA ASP A 240 33.72 34.49 -3.95
C ASP A 240 33.48 33.07 -4.45
N TRP A 241 32.32 32.82 -5.04
CA TRP A 241 32.00 31.52 -5.65
C TRP A 241 30.98 31.66 -6.77
N PHE A 242 30.95 30.66 -7.64
CA PHE A 242 29.90 30.40 -8.61
C PHE A 242 29.29 29.03 -8.32
N ARG A 243 27.95 28.96 -8.29
CA ARG A 243 27.23 27.69 -8.08
C ARG A 243 26.09 27.55 -9.07
N ARG A 244 25.97 26.35 -9.65
CA ARG A 244 24.87 25.91 -10.50
C ARG A 244 24.18 24.72 -9.85
N PHE A 245 22.86 24.78 -9.84
CA PHE A 245 21.99 23.76 -9.28
C PHE A 245 21.06 23.18 -10.35
N LYS A 246 20.74 21.89 -10.23
CA LYS A 246 19.82 21.21 -11.16
C LYS A 246 18.38 21.71 -10.94
N PRO A 247 17.57 21.82 -12.01
CA PRO A 247 16.15 22.10 -11.84
C PRO A 247 15.43 20.95 -11.12
N PRO A 248 14.27 21.22 -10.49
CA PRO A 248 13.31 20.17 -10.13
C PRO A 248 12.90 19.38 -11.38
N ALA A 249 12.43 18.16 -11.15
CA ALA A 249 11.96 17.26 -12.20
C ALA A 249 10.75 17.83 -12.94
N VAL A 250 9.81 18.38 -12.17
CA VAL A 250 8.57 18.98 -12.66
C VAL A 250 8.31 20.24 -11.84
N VAL A 251 7.94 21.32 -12.53
CA VAL A 251 7.42 22.55 -11.92
C VAL A 251 5.99 22.71 -12.40
N LEU A 252 5.05 22.83 -11.47
CA LEU A 252 3.64 23.01 -11.76
C LEU A 252 3.20 24.38 -11.27
N ASN A 253 2.42 25.07 -12.09
CA ASN A 253 1.61 26.19 -11.67
C ASN A 253 0.41 25.66 -10.88
N ASP A 254 -0.09 26.44 -9.92
CA ASP A 254 -1.28 26.13 -9.14
C ASP A 254 -2.55 25.86 -10.00
N ASN A 255 -2.58 26.38 -11.23
CA ASN A 255 -3.67 26.22 -12.20
C ASN A 255 -3.43 25.11 -13.26
N ASP A 256 -2.41 24.26 -13.11
CA ASP A 256 -2.15 23.12 -14.01
C ASP A 256 -3.11 21.94 -13.75
N THR A 257 -4.42 22.20 -13.63
CA THR A 257 -5.43 21.20 -13.24
C THR A 257 -5.83 20.23 -14.35
N ASN A 258 -5.39 20.47 -15.60
CA ASN A 258 -5.72 19.66 -16.77
C ASN A 258 -4.68 18.55 -17.05
N CYS A 259 -3.64 18.42 -16.23
CA CYS A 259 -2.64 17.37 -16.37
C CYS A 259 -3.24 16.00 -16.03
N THR A 260 -2.93 14.99 -16.85
CA THR A 260 -3.29 13.59 -16.56
C THR A 260 -2.42 13.00 -15.44
N PHE A 261 -1.18 13.49 -15.31
CA PHE A 261 -0.26 13.23 -14.21
C PHE A 261 0.99 14.16 -14.29
N PRO A 262 1.56 14.68 -13.18
CA PRO A 262 0.98 14.78 -11.83
C PRO A 262 -0.41 15.41 -11.85
N VAL A 263 -1.24 15.11 -10.85
CA VAL A 263 -2.64 15.56 -10.80
C VAL A 263 -2.81 16.56 -9.66
N LEU A 264 -3.32 17.76 -9.98
CA LEU A 264 -3.77 18.76 -9.01
C LEU A 264 -5.30 18.72 -8.95
N ARG A 265 -5.85 18.40 -7.78
CA ARG A 265 -7.30 18.36 -7.56
C ARG A 265 -7.70 19.28 -6.41
N TYR A 266 -8.47 20.31 -6.73
CA TYR A 266 -9.11 21.17 -5.75
C TYR A 266 -10.51 20.65 -5.41
N GLU A 267 -10.82 20.65 -4.12
CA GLU A 267 -12.10 20.25 -3.56
C GLU A 267 -12.57 21.30 -2.54
N GLY A 268 -13.87 21.59 -2.53
CA GLY A 268 -14.43 22.72 -1.79
C GLY A 268 -14.25 24.06 -2.53
N ARG A 269 -14.48 25.18 -1.83
CA ARG A 269 -14.44 26.51 -2.45
C ARG A 269 -13.01 27.08 -2.51
N TRP A 270 -12.49 27.22 -3.71
CA TRP A 270 -11.23 27.92 -4.01
C TRP A 270 -11.50 29.13 -4.90
N GLY A 271 -10.98 30.29 -4.50
CA GLY A 271 -10.90 31.47 -5.35
C GLY A 271 -9.66 31.41 -6.22
N TYR A 272 -9.70 32.10 -7.35
CA TYR A 272 -8.60 32.25 -8.29
C TYR A 272 -8.48 33.74 -8.66
N ALA A 273 -7.26 34.27 -8.69
CA ALA A 273 -7.04 35.66 -9.05
C ALA A 273 -5.69 35.89 -9.74
N LYS A 274 -5.65 36.93 -10.60
CA LYS A 274 -4.37 37.48 -11.05
C LYS A 274 -3.68 38.18 -9.89
N GLN A 275 -2.42 37.87 -9.71
CA GLN A 275 -1.63 38.35 -8.61
C GLN A 275 -0.23 38.72 -9.07
N ASN A 276 0.10 40.01 -8.94
CA ASN A 276 1.46 40.47 -9.23
C ASN A 276 2.43 39.87 -8.19
N GLY A 277 3.52 39.28 -8.66
CA GLY A 277 4.53 38.60 -7.84
C GLY A 277 4.31 37.09 -7.65
N ALA A 278 3.16 36.53 -8.05
CA ALA A 278 2.93 35.09 -8.06
C ALA A 278 3.55 34.42 -9.30
N PHE A 279 3.75 33.11 -9.26
CA PHE A 279 4.25 32.32 -10.39
C PHE A 279 3.23 32.40 -11.54
N PHE A 280 3.70 32.70 -12.75
CA PHE A 280 2.84 33.05 -13.90
C PHE A 280 1.78 34.17 -13.67
N GLY A 281 1.92 34.92 -12.58
CA GLY A 281 1.07 36.06 -12.24
C GLY A 281 -0.35 35.69 -11.80
N ASP A 282 -0.59 34.46 -11.33
CA ASP A 282 -1.86 34.02 -10.72
C ASP A 282 -1.66 33.18 -9.47
N ASN A 283 -2.72 33.04 -8.67
CA ASN A 283 -2.77 32.07 -7.58
C ASN A 283 -4.22 31.61 -7.25
N HIS A 284 -4.31 30.46 -6.57
CA HIS A 284 -5.53 29.93 -5.97
C HIS A 284 -5.50 30.16 -4.47
N TRP A 285 -6.64 30.52 -3.88
CA TRP A 285 -6.74 30.77 -2.45
C TRP A 285 -8.05 30.24 -1.86
N SER A 286 -8.04 29.91 -0.58
CA SER A 286 -9.26 29.52 0.12
C SER A 286 -9.24 29.97 1.57
N SER A 287 -10.40 30.43 2.03
CA SER A 287 -10.72 30.62 3.45
C SER A 287 -11.80 29.64 3.90
N ASP A 288 -12.15 28.65 3.08
CA ASP A 288 -13.18 27.66 3.41
C ASP A 288 -12.54 26.52 4.20
N THR A 289 -13.05 26.29 5.42
CA THR A 289 -12.43 25.32 6.34
C THR A 289 -12.63 23.91 5.78
N ASN A 290 -11.54 23.14 5.68
CA ASN A 290 -11.52 21.80 5.08
C ASN A 290 -11.72 21.71 3.56
N ALA A 291 -11.82 22.83 2.83
CA ALA A 291 -11.49 22.80 1.41
C ALA A 291 -10.05 22.27 1.25
N TYR A 292 -9.72 21.58 0.16
CA TYR A 292 -8.37 21.05 0.01
C TYR A 292 -7.89 21.04 -1.43
N LEU A 293 -6.57 21.14 -1.57
CA LEU A 293 -5.83 20.73 -2.74
C LEU A 293 -5.22 19.36 -2.44
N GLU A 294 -5.41 18.38 -3.34
CA GLU A 294 -4.68 17.12 -3.34
C GLU A 294 -3.77 17.07 -4.58
N VAL A 295 -2.47 16.89 -4.37
CA VAL A 295 -1.45 16.75 -5.40
C VAL A 295 -1.00 15.29 -5.43
N THR A 296 -1.21 14.61 -6.55
CA THR A 296 -0.68 13.25 -6.77
C THR A 296 0.52 13.32 -7.72
N PHE A 297 1.68 12.82 -7.31
CA PHE A 297 2.92 12.91 -8.09
C PHE A 297 3.81 11.68 -7.91
N VAL A 298 4.79 11.50 -8.80
CA VAL A 298 5.91 10.56 -8.59
C VAL A 298 7.15 11.37 -8.25
N GLY A 299 7.82 11.04 -7.15
CA GLY A 299 9.06 11.71 -6.77
C GLY A 299 9.55 11.31 -5.40
N THR A 300 10.61 11.97 -4.95
CA THR A 300 11.22 11.83 -3.62
C THR A 300 11.02 13.07 -2.76
N ARG A 301 10.47 14.15 -3.35
CA ARG A 301 10.16 15.40 -2.65
C ARG A 301 9.14 16.21 -3.43
N LEU A 302 8.26 16.90 -2.70
CA LEU A 302 7.42 17.98 -3.17
C LEU A 302 7.70 19.23 -2.33
N ASP A 303 8.00 20.34 -2.98
CA ASP A 303 8.09 21.66 -2.37
C ASP A 303 6.86 22.48 -2.77
N LEU A 304 6.15 22.99 -1.77
CA LEU A 304 4.94 23.77 -1.93
C LEU A 304 5.26 25.25 -1.75
N TYR A 305 4.86 26.07 -2.72
CA TYR A 305 4.97 27.52 -2.68
C TYR A 305 3.59 28.17 -2.66
N GLY A 306 3.50 29.30 -1.97
CA GLY A 306 2.28 30.06 -1.78
C GLY A 306 2.54 31.51 -1.44
N ALA A 307 1.48 32.26 -1.19
CA ALA A 307 1.58 33.62 -0.68
C ALA A 307 1.46 33.64 0.85
N LEU A 308 2.40 34.32 1.50
CA LEU A 308 2.31 34.68 2.92
C LEU A 308 1.80 36.11 3.06
N SER A 309 0.87 36.39 3.99
CA SER A 309 0.24 37.72 4.10
C SER A 309 -0.31 37.99 5.51
N THR A 310 -0.66 39.25 5.78
CA THR A 310 -1.17 39.70 7.08
C THR A 310 -2.56 39.15 7.42
N ASN A 311 -3.30 38.64 6.42
CA ASN A 311 -4.65 38.09 6.56
C ASN A 311 -4.70 36.55 6.36
N HIS A 312 -3.55 35.87 6.38
CA HIS A 312 -3.47 34.43 6.15
C HIS A 312 -3.39 33.62 7.44
N GLY A 313 -3.88 32.38 7.40
CA GLY A 313 -4.00 31.49 8.56
C GLY A 313 -3.17 30.23 8.47
N VAL A 314 -3.61 29.19 9.17
CA VAL A 314 -2.90 27.92 9.27
C VAL A 314 -3.49 26.91 8.29
N ALA A 315 -2.65 26.32 7.46
CA ALA A 315 -2.96 25.13 6.67
C ALA A 315 -2.59 23.85 7.44
N ALA A 316 -3.34 22.77 7.21
CA ALA A 316 -2.94 21.42 7.58
C ALA A 316 -2.49 20.68 6.31
N ILE A 317 -1.30 20.09 6.36
CA ILE A 317 -0.67 19.39 5.23
C ILE A 317 -0.39 17.94 5.63
N SER A 318 -0.87 16.98 4.84
CA SER A 318 -0.61 15.55 5.05
C SER A 318 0.00 14.92 3.81
N VAL A 319 0.92 13.97 4.02
CA VAL A 319 1.47 13.10 2.96
C VAL A 319 0.84 11.71 3.10
N ASP A 320 0.37 11.14 1.99
CA ASP A 320 -0.16 9.77 1.88
C ASP A 320 -1.24 9.44 2.92
N HIS A 321 -2.10 10.43 3.20
CA HIS A 321 -3.14 10.36 4.24
C HIS A 321 -2.60 10.12 5.67
N GLY A 322 -1.32 10.37 5.89
CA GLY A 322 -0.67 10.36 7.19
C GLY A 322 -1.04 11.55 8.07
N PRO A 323 -0.36 11.71 9.22
CA PRO A 323 -0.63 12.79 10.16
C PRO A 323 -0.39 14.16 9.52
N GLU A 324 -1.19 15.14 9.95
CA GLU A 324 -1.11 16.50 9.43
C GLU A 324 -0.03 17.31 10.14
N VAL A 325 0.69 18.09 9.34
CA VAL A 325 1.60 19.15 9.77
C VAL A 325 0.89 20.48 9.61
N LEU A 326 0.88 21.28 10.67
CA LEU A 326 0.31 22.62 10.64
C LEU A 326 1.36 23.62 10.15
N VAL A 327 0.99 24.39 9.12
CA VAL A 327 1.84 25.39 8.48
C VAL A 327 1.15 26.74 8.54
N ASP A 328 1.80 27.72 9.15
CA ASP A 328 1.29 29.09 9.28
C ASP A 328 1.66 29.92 8.05
N TYR A 329 0.66 30.48 7.37
CA TYR A 329 0.83 31.31 6.18
C TYR A 329 0.94 32.81 6.51
N TYR A 330 1.00 33.18 7.79
CA TYR A 330 1.12 34.58 8.19
C TYR A 330 2.50 35.19 7.87
N ALA A 331 2.49 36.44 7.43
CA ALA A 331 3.65 37.33 7.45
C ALA A 331 3.21 38.78 7.70
N SER A 332 4.06 39.59 8.32
CA SER A 332 3.81 41.01 8.58
C SER A 332 3.73 41.87 7.31
N SER A 333 4.17 41.32 6.18
CA SER A 333 4.05 41.90 4.83
C SER A 333 3.88 40.77 3.82
N ARG A 334 3.17 41.05 2.72
CA ARG A 334 2.92 40.05 1.69
C ARG A 334 4.22 39.57 1.04
N ARG A 335 4.36 38.25 0.87
CA ARG A 335 5.45 37.59 0.15
C ARG A 335 4.87 36.48 -0.73
N ASP A 336 4.85 36.71 -2.04
CA ASP A 336 4.45 35.72 -3.06
C ASP A 336 5.65 34.82 -3.44
N MET A 337 5.39 33.67 -4.09
CA MET A 337 6.40 32.62 -4.37
C MET A 337 7.23 32.22 -3.13
N ALA A 338 6.61 32.22 -1.95
CA ALA A 338 7.27 31.82 -0.71
C ALA A 338 7.18 30.30 -0.54
N LEU A 339 8.31 29.64 -0.24
CA LEU A 339 8.30 28.23 0.17
C LEU A 339 7.55 28.11 1.49
N VAL A 340 6.39 27.46 1.46
CA VAL A 340 5.54 27.29 2.64
C VAL A 340 5.78 25.94 3.31
N TRP A 341 6.09 24.90 2.53
CA TRP A 341 6.29 23.56 3.07
C TRP A 341 7.09 22.68 2.11
N SER A 342 7.84 21.72 2.65
CA SER A 342 8.55 20.69 1.89
C SER A 342 8.30 19.32 2.52
N SER A 343 8.05 18.32 1.68
CA SER A 343 7.80 16.94 2.12
C SER A 343 9.06 16.16 2.47
N SER A 344 10.25 16.78 2.37
CA SER A 344 11.60 16.20 2.44
C SER A 344 11.71 14.78 3.04
N GLY A 345 12.40 13.88 2.34
CA GLY A 345 12.62 12.51 2.82
C GLY A 345 11.55 11.52 2.37
N LEU A 346 10.81 11.81 1.30
CA LEU A 346 9.94 10.82 0.70
C LEU A 346 10.78 9.77 -0.03
N ARG A 347 10.28 8.55 0.00
CA ARG A 347 10.83 7.45 -0.79
C ARG A 347 10.54 7.73 -2.27
N ALA A 348 11.29 7.13 -3.19
CA ALA A 348 10.94 7.25 -4.60
C ALA A 348 9.64 6.46 -4.84
N GLY A 349 8.58 7.13 -5.27
CA GLY A 349 7.29 6.48 -5.49
C GLY A 349 6.16 7.46 -5.82
N ILE A 350 4.94 6.94 -5.96
CA ILE A 350 3.74 7.76 -6.08
C ILE A 350 3.38 8.27 -4.68
N HIS A 351 3.14 9.57 -4.55
CA HIS A 351 2.75 10.23 -3.32
C HIS A 351 1.53 11.11 -3.52
N LYS A 352 0.78 11.31 -2.44
CA LYS A 352 -0.35 12.25 -2.34
C LYS A 352 -0.09 13.26 -1.26
N VAL A 353 0.06 14.53 -1.63
CA VAL A 353 0.10 15.65 -0.68
C VAL A 353 -1.25 16.32 -0.66
N ARG A 354 -1.88 16.38 0.51
CA ARG A 354 -3.12 17.13 0.73
C ARG A 354 -2.84 18.37 1.55
N VAL A 355 -3.35 19.52 1.12
CA VAL A 355 -3.23 20.83 1.77
C VAL A 355 -4.65 21.36 2.03
N ARG A 356 -5.00 21.67 3.28
CA ARG A 356 -6.33 22.21 3.63
C ARG A 356 -6.26 23.42 4.56
N PRO A 357 -7.10 24.46 4.40
CA PRO A 357 -7.24 25.52 5.39
C PRO A 357 -7.89 24.96 6.66
N THR A 358 -7.33 25.29 7.83
CA THR A 358 -7.86 24.83 9.13
C THR A 358 -8.97 25.70 9.70
N GLY A 359 -9.18 26.91 9.14
CA GLY A 359 -10.04 27.93 9.74
C GLY A 359 -9.42 28.63 10.95
N THR A 360 -8.17 28.30 11.31
CA THR A 360 -7.45 28.90 12.44
C THR A 360 -6.35 29.86 11.97
N LYS A 361 -5.94 30.77 12.85
CA LYS A 361 -4.89 31.75 12.60
C LYS A 361 -4.15 32.08 13.89
N ASN A 362 -2.92 32.58 13.77
CA ASN A 362 -2.24 33.18 14.91
C ASN A 362 -2.88 34.54 15.29
N SER A 363 -2.50 35.08 16.46
CA SER A 363 -3.07 36.33 16.98
C SER A 363 -2.71 37.58 16.18
N ALA A 364 -1.61 37.56 15.43
CA ALA A 364 -1.13 38.69 14.64
C ALA A 364 -1.81 38.78 13.25
N SER A 365 -2.43 37.70 12.78
CA SER A 365 -3.14 37.66 11.51
C SER A 365 -4.55 38.27 11.61
N SER A 366 -4.99 38.99 10.58
CA SER A 366 -6.34 39.52 10.46
C SER A 366 -7.35 38.55 9.83
N GLY A 367 -6.91 37.39 9.33
CA GLY A 367 -7.75 36.41 8.64
C GLY A 367 -7.15 35.00 8.65
N PHE A 368 -7.80 34.03 8.00
CA PHE A 368 -7.35 32.64 7.97
C PHE A 368 -7.31 32.02 6.57
N ALA A 369 -7.22 32.85 5.53
CA ALA A 369 -7.06 32.36 4.17
C ALA A 369 -5.68 31.69 3.98
N ILE A 370 -5.57 30.78 3.03
CA ILE A 370 -4.29 30.26 2.51
C ILE A 370 -4.28 30.42 0.99
N ALA A 371 -3.09 30.50 0.40
CA ALA A 371 -2.92 30.64 -1.05
C ALA A 371 -1.84 29.68 -1.58
N ILE A 372 -2.15 28.99 -2.67
CA ILE A 372 -1.26 28.08 -3.40
C ILE A 372 -0.82 28.77 -4.69
N ASP A 373 0.45 28.64 -5.04
CA ASP A 373 1.08 29.38 -6.15
C ASP A 373 1.88 28.44 -7.08
N ARG A 374 2.82 27.66 -6.52
CA ARG A 374 3.68 26.77 -7.31
C ARG A 374 4.00 25.48 -6.56
N ILE A 375 4.24 24.41 -7.31
CA ILE A 375 4.66 23.11 -6.79
C ILE A 375 5.88 22.62 -7.54
N ASP A 376 6.96 22.28 -6.82
CA ASP A 376 8.16 21.65 -7.39
C ASP A 376 8.24 20.18 -6.97
N ILE A 377 8.44 19.28 -7.92
CA ILE A 377 8.60 17.84 -7.69
C ILE A 377 10.03 17.43 -8.04
N TRP A 378 10.62 16.56 -7.23
CA TRP A 378 12.00 16.09 -7.40
C TRP A 378 12.05 14.58 -7.64
N HIS A 379 12.90 14.13 -8.58
CA HIS A 379 13.14 12.72 -8.90
C HIS A 379 14.63 12.36 -8.83
N SER A 380 14.96 11.08 -8.81
CA SER A 380 16.33 10.55 -8.75
C SER A 380 16.91 10.07 -10.11
N ALA A 381 16.35 10.43 -11.27
CA ALA A 381 16.91 10.01 -12.57
C ALA A 381 18.19 10.79 -12.94
N VAL A 382 19.22 10.08 -13.36
CA VAL A 382 20.56 10.58 -13.66
C VAL A 382 20.90 10.37 -15.13
N ASN A 383 21.76 11.25 -15.69
CA ASN A 383 22.30 11.06 -17.04
C ASN A 383 23.19 9.81 -17.05
N LEU A 384 22.90 8.87 -17.93
CA LEU A 384 23.56 7.58 -18.04
C LEU A 384 24.74 7.67 -19.00
N ALA A 385 25.93 7.38 -18.51
CA ALA A 385 27.15 7.29 -19.31
C ALA A 385 27.46 5.84 -19.70
N GLY A 386 28.20 5.65 -20.79
CA GLY A 386 28.61 4.34 -21.29
C GLY A 386 29.70 4.41 -22.35
N SER A 387 30.14 3.25 -22.84
CA SER A 387 31.10 3.16 -23.94
C SER A 387 30.39 3.44 -25.28
N ILE A 388 30.94 4.34 -26.10
CA ILE A 388 30.36 4.68 -27.40
C ILE A 388 30.45 3.50 -28.37
N ILE A 389 29.30 3.10 -28.91
CA ILE A 389 29.14 2.02 -29.89
C ILE A 389 28.39 2.53 -31.12
N GLY A 390 28.57 1.89 -32.28
CA GLY A 390 27.90 2.30 -33.51
C GLY A 390 28.69 2.02 -34.78
N THR A 391 28.12 2.43 -35.92
CA THR A 391 28.71 2.25 -37.24
C THR A 391 30.06 3.00 -37.35
N PRO A 392 31.15 2.33 -37.77
CA PRO A 392 32.47 2.95 -37.89
C PRO A 392 32.58 3.84 -39.13
N GLY A 393 33.44 4.87 -39.06
CA GLY A 393 33.71 5.79 -40.17
C GLY A 393 32.70 6.93 -40.28
N ALA A 394 32.79 7.69 -41.37
CA ALA A 394 31.90 8.81 -41.68
C ALA A 394 31.75 8.95 -43.20
N TYR A 395 30.68 9.58 -43.65
CA TYR A 395 30.46 9.89 -45.07
C TYR A 395 31.66 10.65 -45.65
N GLY A 396 32.18 10.15 -46.77
CA GLY A 396 33.33 10.74 -47.47
C GLY A 396 34.64 10.78 -46.67
N GLY A 397 34.75 10.07 -45.54
CA GLY A 397 35.92 10.14 -44.66
C GLY A 397 36.08 11.48 -43.93
N SER A 398 34.97 12.24 -43.78
CA SER A 398 34.95 13.63 -43.28
C SER A 398 35.33 13.83 -41.80
N GLY A 399 35.49 12.76 -41.03
CA GLY A 399 35.76 12.84 -39.58
C GLY A 399 34.52 13.06 -38.70
N SER A 400 33.33 13.19 -39.29
CA SER A 400 32.03 13.24 -38.61
C SER A 400 31.59 11.85 -38.12
N THR A 401 32.37 11.25 -37.22
CA THR A 401 32.19 9.87 -36.73
C THR A 401 31.25 9.81 -35.53
N LYS A 402 30.86 8.59 -35.12
CA LYS A 402 29.89 8.35 -34.03
C LYS A 402 30.26 9.00 -32.69
N GLU A 403 31.55 9.24 -32.45
CA GLU A 403 32.06 9.87 -31.24
C GLU A 403 31.61 11.34 -31.12
N LYS A 404 31.25 11.97 -32.25
CA LYS A 404 30.70 13.33 -32.32
C LYS A 404 29.29 13.49 -31.76
N VAL A 405 28.63 12.39 -31.38
CA VAL A 405 27.25 12.36 -30.87
C VAL A 405 27.20 12.50 -29.35
N PHE A 406 28.34 12.40 -28.69
CA PHE A 406 28.48 12.42 -27.24
C PHE A 406 29.59 13.38 -26.79
N ASP A 407 29.93 14.37 -27.62
CA ASP A 407 30.98 15.35 -27.35
C ASP A 407 30.43 16.69 -26.80
N GLY A 408 29.11 16.77 -26.61
CA GLY A 408 28.42 17.92 -26.04
C GLY A 408 28.32 19.11 -27.00
N ASN A 409 28.60 18.91 -28.29
CA ASN A 409 28.62 19.98 -29.29
C ASN A 409 27.59 19.75 -30.39
N LEU A 410 26.48 20.49 -30.31
CA LEU A 410 25.36 20.45 -31.26
C LEU A 410 25.71 20.82 -32.72
N ARG A 411 26.96 21.26 -32.99
CA ARG A 411 27.45 21.59 -34.35
C ARG A 411 28.31 20.51 -34.96
N THR A 412 28.83 19.58 -34.15
CA THR A 412 29.43 18.34 -34.65
C THR A 412 28.35 17.29 -34.76
N PHE A 413 28.56 16.29 -35.61
CA PHE A 413 27.52 15.32 -35.92
C PHE A 413 28.12 14.02 -36.40
N PHE A 414 27.31 12.97 -36.31
CA PHE A 414 27.55 11.72 -36.99
C PHE A 414 26.82 11.69 -38.33
N ASP A 415 27.61 11.61 -39.40
CA ASP A 415 27.16 11.40 -40.78
C ASP A 415 27.67 10.03 -41.21
N ALA A 416 26.81 9.02 -41.11
CA ALA A 416 27.19 7.63 -41.30
C ALA A 416 27.76 7.41 -42.73
N PRO A 417 28.72 6.49 -42.94
CA PRO A 417 29.27 6.23 -44.27
C PRO A 417 28.26 5.60 -45.25
N VAL A 418 27.10 5.17 -44.75
CA VAL A 418 26.04 4.50 -45.49
C VAL A 418 24.74 5.28 -45.40
N ALA A 419 24.00 5.30 -46.50
CA ALA A 419 22.73 6.02 -46.59
C ALA A 419 21.65 5.47 -45.65
N SER A 420 21.66 4.14 -45.42
CA SER A 420 20.67 3.43 -44.62
C SER A 420 21.36 2.46 -43.67
N GLY A 421 20.79 2.23 -42.49
CA GLY A 421 21.30 1.26 -41.51
C GLY A 421 22.46 1.77 -40.65
N GLY A 422 22.84 3.04 -40.76
CA GLY A 422 23.75 3.69 -39.81
C GLY A 422 23.12 3.79 -38.42
N TRP A 423 23.92 3.63 -37.37
CA TRP A 423 23.47 3.79 -35.98
C TRP A 423 24.59 4.19 -35.03
N VAL A 424 24.22 4.75 -33.88
CA VAL A 424 25.12 5.22 -32.82
C VAL A 424 24.46 5.06 -31.45
N GLY A 425 25.22 4.76 -30.41
CA GLY A 425 24.68 4.44 -29.10
C GLY A 425 25.72 4.27 -28.00
N LEU A 426 25.28 3.74 -26.86
CA LEU A 426 26.10 3.45 -25.69
C LEU A 426 25.93 1.99 -25.25
N ASP A 427 27.03 1.34 -24.86
CA ASP A 427 27.00 0.24 -23.89
C ASP A 427 27.06 0.86 -22.48
N LEU A 428 25.96 0.76 -21.75
CA LEU A 428 25.83 1.32 -20.39
C LEU A 428 26.56 0.48 -19.33
N GLY A 429 27.24 -0.59 -19.74
CA GLY A 429 28.01 -1.53 -18.90
C GLY A 429 27.14 -2.50 -18.09
N SER A 430 25.91 -2.11 -17.78
CA SER A 430 24.89 -2.89 -17.07
C SER A 430 23.49 -2.42 -17.50
N PRO A 431 22.44 -3.26 -17.41
CA PRO A 431 21.08 -2.84 -17.75
C PRO A 431 20.61 -1.63 -16.93
N LYS A 432 20.03 -0.63 -17.60
CA LYS A 432 19.41 0.57 -17.01
C LYS A 432 18.00 0.76 -17.54
N VAL A 433 17.09 1.32 -16.75
CA VAL A 433 15.78 1.75 -17.26
C VAL A 433 15.93 3.16 -17.82
N ILE A 434 15.64 3.33 -19.11
CA ILE A 434 15.67 4.65 -19.75
C ILE A 434 14.32 5.32 -19.48
N LYS A 435 14.35 6.46 -18.82
CA LYS A 435 13.15 7.26 -18.50
C LYS A 435 12.97 8.43 -19.44
N ARG A 436 14.07 8.95 -19.99
CA ARG A 436 14.03 10.11 -20.86
C ARG A 436 15.22 10.10 -21.82
N ILE A 437 15.00 10.56 -23.04
CA ILE A 437 16.03 10.71 -24.08
C ILE A 437 16.05 12.17 -24.49
N LEU A 438 17.26 12.75 -24.56
CA LEU A 438 17.51 14.00 -25.23
C LEU A 438 18.23 13.71 -26.54
N PHE A 439 17.86 14.37 -27.64
CA PHE A 439 18.59 14.24 -28.90
C PHE A 439 18.51 15.48 -29.79
N ALA A 440 19.51 15.68 -30.64
CA ALA A 440 19.57 16.79 -31.59
C ALA A 440 19.95 16.32 -33.01
N PRO A 441 19.29 16.81 -34.07
CA PRO A 441 19.68 16.56 -35.45
C PRO A 441 20.90 17.37 -35.87
N ARG A 442 21.57 16.90 -36.93
CA ARG A 442 22.49 17.73 -37.71
C ARG A 442 21.74 18.91 -38.32
N VAL A 443 22.36 20.09 -38.25
CA VAL A 443 21.88 21.34 -38.87
C VAL A 443 21.60 21.16 -40.37
N ASP A 444 20.49 21.70 -40.85
CA ASP A 444 19.94 21.62 -42.21
C ASP A 444 19.44 20.23 -42.65
N TYR A 445 19.46 19.23 -41.75
CA TYR A 445 19.13 17.84 -42.07
C TYR A 445 18.18 17.17 -41.07
N ALA A 446 17.43 17.92 -40.23
CA ALA A 446 16.46 17.33 -39.30
C ALA A 446 15.45 16.37 -39.96
N ASN A 447 15.01 16.69 -41.17
CA ASN A 447 14.10 15.83 -41.93
C ASN A 447 14.67 14.42 -42.20
N ARG A 448 16.00 14.25 -42.16
CA ARG A 448 16.67 12.95 -42.32
C ARG A 448 16.67 12.10 -41.04
N MET A 449 16.20 12.63 -39.92
CA MET A 449 15.94 11.83 -38.71
C MET A 449 14.50 11.30 -38.65
N VAL A 450 13.59 11.79 -39.49
CA VAL A 450 12.18 11.35 -39.49
C VAL A 450 12.10 9.88 -39.91
N GLY A 451 11.47 9.07 -39.06
CA GLY A 451 11.44 7.61 -39.16
C GLY A 451 12.60 6.90 -38.44
N GLY A 452 13.56 7.65 -37.89
CA GLY A 452 14.64 7.12 -37.05
C GLY A 452 14.11 6.64 -35.70
N ARG A 453 14.83 5.71 -35.07
CA ARG A 453 14.37 4.99 -33.87
C ARG A 453 15.41 5.03 -32.77
N PHE A 454 15.00 5.43 -31.58
CA PHE A 454 15.76 5.12 -30.37
C PHE A 454 15.37 3.74 -29.89
N GLN A 455 16.36 2.90 -29.67
CA GLN A 455 16.17 1.50 -29.34
C GLN A 455 16.99 1.14 -28.11
N GLY A 456 16.44 0.26 -27.28
CA GLY A 456 17.12 -0.39 -26.18
C GLY A 456 17.22 -1.89 -26.41
N ALA A 457 18.33 -2.50 -26.02
CA ALA A 457 18.63 -3.91 -26.21
C ALA A 457 19.43 -4.46 -25.03
N ASN A 458 19.40 -5.78 -24.83
CA ASN A 458 20.29 -6.47 -23.90
C ASN A 458 21.31 -7.36 -24.61
N GLN A 459 21.19 -7.53 -25.94
CA GLN A 459 22.23 -8.11 -26.78
C GLN A 459 23.06 -7.03 -27.49
N PRO A 460 24.40 -7.18 -27.55
CA PRO A 460 25.27 -6.19 -28.19
C PRO A 460 25.04 -6.05 -29.71
N ASP A 461 24.39 -7.02 -30.34
CA ASP A 461 24.02 -7.00 -31.76
C ASP A 461 22.63 -6.40 -32.02
N PHE A 462 21.91 -5.97 -30.97
CA PHE A 462 20.57 -5.40 -31.04
C PHE A 462 19.52 -6.32 -31.70
N THR A 463 19.73 -7.64 -31.67
CA THR A 463 18.74 -8.62 -32.14
C THR A 463 17.46 -8.64 -31.30
N ASP A 464 17.54 -8.22 -30.03
CA ASP A 464 16.43 -8.07 -29.09
C ASP A 464 15.98 -6.61 -28.94
N ALA A 465 16.33 -5.74 -29.90
CA ALA A 465 16.03 -4.32 -29.82
C ALA A 465 14.53 -4.01 -29.71
N LEU A 466 14.19 -3.16 -28.75
CA LEU A 466 12.87 -2.57 -28.56
C LEU A 466 12.95 -1.07 -28.86
N ASP A 467 11.96 -0.54 -29.58
CA ASP A 467 11.84 0.90 -29.79
C ASP A 467 11.42 1.59 -28.48
N LEU A 468 12.31 2.43 -27.95
CA LEU A 468 12.06 3.33 -26.83
C LEU A 468 11.31 4.59 -27.29
N TYR A 469 11.62 5.05 -28.50
CA TYR A 469 10.96 6.19 -29.14
C TYR A 469 11.19 6.17 -30.65
N VAL A 470 10.18 6.59 -31.43
CA VAL A 470 10.26 6.72 -32.89
C VAL A 470 10.04 8.18 -33.26
N ILE A 471 10.95 8.74 -34.06
CA ILE A 471 10.86 10.12 -34.51
C ILE A 471 9.83 10.19 -35.64
N THR A 472 8.66 10.77 -35.39
CA THR A 472 7.56 10.86 -36.38
C THR A 472 7.51 12.18 -37.13
N GLU A 473 8.20 13.21 -36.62
CA GLU A 473 8.27 14.54 -37.19
C GLU A 473 9.69 15.09 -37.12
N ALA A 474 9.98 16.10 -37.92
CA ALA A 474 11.33 16.68 -37.96
C ALA A 474 11.65 17.30 -36.59
N PRO A 475 12.70 16.82 -35.89
CA PRO A 475 13.10 17.38 -34.61
C PRO A 475 13.65 18.80 -34.78
N PHE A 476 13.56 19.60 -33.73
CA PHE A 476 14.11 20.95 -33.74
C PHE A 476 15.64 20.91 -33.82
N GLU A 477 16.21 21.69 -34.72
CA GLU A 477 17.66 21.80 -34.92
C GLU A 477 18.32 22.70 -33.88
N GLN A 478 19.63 22.48 -33.64
CA GLN A 478 20.48 23.26 -32.72
C GLN A 478 19.98 23.33 -31.26
N ARG A 479 19.10 22.41 -30.86
CA ARG A 479 18.67 22.21 -29.48
C ARG A 479 18.37 20.73 -29.22
N PHE A 480 18.36 20.35 -27.95
CA PHE A 480 17.86 19.04 -27.56
C PHE A 480 16.34 18.98 -27.68
N ASN A 481 15.88 17.91 -28.31
CA ASN A 481 14.51 17.44 -28.30
C ASN A 481 14.41 16.46 -27.13
N SER A 482 13.42 16.65 -26.27
CA SER A 482 13.21 15.79 -25.10
C SER A 482 12.03 14.89 -25.33
N VAL A 483 12.21 13.60 -25.07
CA VAL A 483 11.15 12.61 -25.13
C VAL A 483 11.17 11.76 -23.87
N GLU A 484 10.01 11.66 -23.22
CA GLU A 484 9.82 10.72 -22.12
C GLU A 484 9.68 9.32 -22.70
N VAL A 485 10.35 8.37 -22.04
CA VAL A 485 10.33 6.96 -22.42
C VAL A 485 9.44 6.22 -21.44
N ASN A 486 8.25 5.84 -21.92
CA ASN A 486 7.29 5.04 -21.18
C ASN A 486 7.57 3.54 -21.35
N VAL A 487 8.86 3.16 -21.30
CA VAL A 487 9.34 1.78 -21.43
C VAL A 487 10.15 1.45 -20.18
N ASP A 488 9.54 0.68 -19.28
CA ASP A 488 10.15 0.33 -17.98
C ASP A 488 11.08 -0.88 -18.06
N LEU A 489 11.43 -1.33 -19.27
CA LEU A 489 12.32 -2.47 -19.47
C LEU A 489 13.79 -2.02 -19.33
N PRO A 490 14.57 -2.62 -18.41
CA PRO A 490 16.00 -2.34 -18.34
C PRO A 490 16.70 -2.87 -19.59
N VAL A 491 17.55 -2.02 -20.16
CA VAL A 491 18.35 -2.25 -21.37
C VAL A 491 19.80 -1.88 -21.09
N ARG A 492 20.73 -2.73 -21.52
CA ARG A 492 22.17 -2.47 -21.39
C ARG A 492 22.70 -1.62 -22.52
N TYR A 493 22.23 -1.88 -23.74
CA TYR A 493 22.64 -1.17 -24.93
C TYR A 493 21.52 -0.25 -25.37
N VAL A 494 21.87 0.99 -25.67
CA VAL A 494 20.93 1.96 -26.24
C VAL A 494 21.51 2.49 -27.54
N ARG A 495 20.67 2.71 -28.54
CA ARG A 495 21.09 3.32 -29.81
C ARG A 495 20.03 4.23 -30.40
N TYR A 496 20.49 5.14 -31.23
CA TYR A 496 19.72 5.73 -32.30
C TYR A 496 20.06 5.04 -33.63
N LEU A 497 19.04 4.47 -34.27
CA LEU A 497 19.08 3.89 -35.61
C LEU A 497 18.53 4.90 -36.62
N GLY A 498 19.36 5.32 -37.57
CA GLY A 498 18.96 6.26 -38.62
C GLY A 498 17.95 5.64 -39.60
N PRO A 499 17.00 6.43 -40.14
CA PRO A 499 16.04 5.94 -41.11
C PRO A 499 16.70 5.63 -42.47
N THR A 500 15.95 4.96 -43.35
CA THR A 500 16.37 4.72 -44.74
C THR A 500 16.70 6.03 -45.44
N ASN A 501 17.87 6.10 -46.09
CA ASN A 501 18.44 7.28 -46.73
C ASN A 501 18.72 8.47 -45.78
N GLY A 502 18.76 8.22 -44.46
CA GLY A 502 18.94 9.24 -43.43
C GLY A 502 20.38 9.51 -43.00
N TYR A 503 21.35 8.63 -43.30
CA TYR A 503 22.77 8.75 -42.88
C TYR A 503 22.99 9.04 -41.37
N CYS A 504 22.06 8.62 -40.50
CA CYS A 504 21.92 9.06 -39.09
C CYS A 504 21.66 10.57 -38.92
N ASN A 505 22.57 11.43 -39.40
CA ASN A 505 22.51 12.89 -39.29
C ASN A 505 22.07 13.36 -37.89
N VAL A 506 22.73 12.82 -36.86
CA VAL A 506 22.47 13.15 -35.45
C VAL A 506 23.66 13.91 -34.89
N ALA A 507 23.38 15.00 -34.19
CA ALA A 507 24.37 15.87 -33.59
C ALA A 507 24.71 15.45 -32.15
N GLU A 508 23.71 15.17 -31.30
CA GLU A 508 23.94 14.82 -29.90
C GLU A 508 22.83 13.92 -29.35
N ILE A 509 23.14 13.03 -28.41
CA ILE A 509 22.16 12.19 -27.69
C ILE A 509 22.54 12.09 -26.20
N GLU A 510 21.56 12.26 -25.29
CA GLU A 510 21.68 11.89 -23.89
C GLU A 510 20.58 10.91 -23.47
N PHE A 511 20.92 9.96 -22.59
CA PHE A 511 19.97 9.00 -22.02
C PHE A 511 19.89 9.21 -20.51
N TYR A 512 18.70 9.43 -19.97
CA TYR A 512 18.47 9.56 -18.52
C TYR A 512 17.74 8.34 -17.99
N GLY A 513 18.17 7.86 -16.84
CA GLY A 513 17.60 6.68 -16.19
C GLY A 513 18.16 6.48 -14.79
N THR A 514 18.01 5.29 -14.23
CA THR A 514 18.46 4.99 -12.87
C THR A 514 19.84 4.31 -12.86
N THR A 515 20.82 4.82 -12.08
CA THR A 515 22.15 4.19 -11.90
C THR A 515 22.12 3.08 -10.85
N SER A 516 22.72 1.93 -11.19
CA SER A 516 22.84 0.70 -10.40
C SER A 516 23.67 0.85 -9.11
N GLY A 517 23.02 0.69 -7.96
CA GLY A 517 23.53 -0.10 -6.83
C GLY A 517 22.83 -1.45 -6.76
N ASP A 518 22.24 -1.85 -7.88
CA ASP A 518 21.23 -2.89 -7.98
C ASP A 518 21.88 -4.14 -8.57
N ALA A 519 21.83 -5.24 -7.83
CA ALA A 519 22.46 -6.49 -8.17
C ALA A 519 21.76 -7.65 -7.46
N ASN A 520 21.86 -8.83 -8.06
CA ASN A 520 21.57 -10.07 -7.34
C ASN A 520 22.62 -10.25 -6.25
N GLY A 521 22.21 -10.68 -5.07
CA GLY A 521 23.11 -11.05 -3.99
C GLY A 521 22.79 -12.47 -3.51
N VAL A 522 23.84 -13.20 -3.15
CA VAL A 522 23.73 -14.54 -2.56
C VAL A 522 24.26 -14.49 -1.13
N TRP A 523 23.40 -14.77 -0.15
CA TRP A 523 23.81 -14.84 1.26
C TRP A 523 24.69 -16.07 1.51
N LYS A 524 25.79 -15.91 2.24
CA LYS A 524 26.80 -16.97 2.44
C LYS A 524 27.13 -17.31 3.90
N VAL A 525 26.44 -16.72 4.86
CA VAL A 525 26.75 -16.86 6.30
C VAL A 525 25.67 -17.65 7.01
N ASP A 526 26.03 -18.79 7.62
CA ASP A 526 25.18 -19.51 8.58
C ASP A 526 25.31 -18.85 9.96
N GLY A 527 24.63 -17.72 10.13
CA GLY A 527 24.68 -16.89 11.32
C GLY A 527 23.81 -15.64 11.15
N ASP A 528 23.50 -14.98 12.26
CA ASP A 528 22.78 -13.70 12.23
C ASP A 528 23.67 -12.62 11.58
N GLY A 529 23.05 -11.65 10.90
CA GLY A 529 23.80 -10.58 10.26
C GLY A 529 22.96 -9.46 9.67
N PHE A 530 23.61 -8.37 9.28
CA PHE A 530 22.97 -7.24 8.63
C PHE A 530 22.86 -7.46 7.11
N TRP A 531 21.70 -7.15 6.53
CA TRP A 531 21.49 -7.15 5.07
C TRP A 531 22.49 -6.22 4.37
N SER A 532 22.80 -5.08 4.98
CA SER A 532 23.66 -4.04 4.40
C SER A 532 25.15 -4.36 4.43
N ASP A 533 25.59 -5.37 5.19
CA ASP A 533 27.00 -5.72 5.32
C ASP A 533 27.46 -6.59 4.13
N PRO A 534 28.33 -6.09 3.25
CA PRO A 534 28.82 -6.84 2.09
C PRO A 534 29.49 -8.17 2.47
N VAL A 535 30.07 -8.28 3.67
CA VAL A 535 30.77 -9.50 4.13
C VAL A 535 29.82 -10.70 4.20
N ASN A 536 28.51 -10.47 4.39
CA ASN A 536 27.51 -11.54 4.46
C ASN A 536 27.10 -12.09 3.09
N TRP A 537 27.50 -11.41 2.01
CA TRP A 537 27.15 -11.77 0.64
C TRP A 537 28.33 -12.34 -0.14
N LEU A 538 28.05 -13.28 -1.04
CA LEU A 538 29.02 -13.83 -1.97
C LEU A 538 29.59 -12.71 -2.84
N SER A 539 30.91 -12.72 -3.04
CA SER A 539 31.66 -11.69 -3.78
C SER A 539 31.48 -10.25 -3.24
N ASN A 540 30.98 -10.09 -2.01
CA ASN A 540 30.65 -8.80 -1.41
C ASN A 540 29.58 -8.00 -2.19
N THR A 541 28.71 -8.70 -2.90
CA THR A 541 27.62 -8.09 -3.68
C THR A 541 26.31 -8.16 -2.88
N VAL A 542 25.94 -7.04 -2.25
CA VAL A 542 24.68 -6.91 -1.51
C VAL A 542 23.50 -6.96 -2.47
N ALA A 543 22.51 -7.81 -2.18
CA ALA A 543 21.28 -7.85 -2.98
C ALA A 543 20.49 -6.55 -2.83
N LYS A 544 20.20 -5.89 -3.97
CA LYS A 544 19.43 -4.64 -4.00
C LYS A 544 18.88 -4.41 -5.41
N GLY A 545 17.75 -3.72 -5.50
CA GLY A 545 17.21 -3.20 -6.74
C GLY A 545 15.96 -3.90 -7.24
N ALA A 546 15.16 -3.15 -7.99
CA ALA A 546 13.97 -3.67 -8.63
C ALA A 546 14.33 -4.78 -9.63
N GLY A 547 13.62 -5.92 -9.57
CA GLY A 547 13.83 -7.07 -10.45
C GLY A 547 15.04 -7.94 -10.10
N TYR A 548 15.81 -7.61 -9.07
CA TYR A 548 16.98 -8.38 -8.63
C TYR A 548 16.62 -9.36 -7.51
N LEU A 549 17.39 -10.43 -7.39
CA LEU A 549 17.22 -11.54 -6.46
C LEU A 549 18.10 -11.41 -5.22
N ALA A 550 17.50 -11.52 -4.05
CA ALA A 550 18.17 -11.89 -2.81
C ALA A 550 18.06 -13.39 -2.60
N ASP A 551 19.18 -14.09 -2.71
CA ASP A 551 19.25 -15.55 -2.70
C ASP A 551 19.87 -16.08 -1.39
N PHE A 552 19.07 -16.77 -0.58
CA PHE A 552 19.47 -17.47 0.64
C PHE A 552 19.62 -18.98 0.42
N SER A 553 19.83 -19.45 -0.82
CA SER A 553 19.88 -20.88 -1.16
C SER A 553 21.29 -21.50 -1.20
N ALA A 554 22.34 -20.70 -0.97
CA ALA A 554 23.72 -21.18 -1.05
C ALA A 554 24.20 -21.91 0.22
N ILE A 555 23.46 -21.79 1.31
CA ILE A 555 23.72 -22.44 2.59
C ILE A 555 22.45 -23.11 3.09
N ASP A 556 22.61 -24.19 3.86
CA ASP A 556 21.53 -24.74 4.69
C ASP A 556 21.81 -24.29 6.13
N ILE A 557 20.90 -23.52 6.72
CA ILE A 557 21.09 -23.02 8.09
C ILE A 557 20.97 -24.14 9.14
N THR A 558 21.75 -24.03 10.21
CA THR A 558 21.78 -25.05 11.29
C THR A 558 20.86 -24.74 12.47
N ASP A 559 20.48 -23.48 12.67
CA ASP A 559 19.47 -22.98 13.61
C ASP A 559 18.67 -21.85 12.94
N ASP A 560 17.65 -21.31 13.60
CA ASP A 560 16.96 -20.09 13.16
C ASP A 560 17.97 -18.95 12.95
N ARG A 561 17.85 -18.21 11.84
CA ARG A 561 18.76 -17.12 11.48
C ARG A 561 18.04 -15.82 11.23
N THR A 562 18.57 -14.75 11.84
CA THR A 562 18.02 -13.40 11.73
C THR A 562 18.87 -12.54 10.80
N VAL A 563 18.23 -11.99 9.77
CA VAL A 563 18.83 -11.02 8.86
C VAL A 563 18.20 -9.66 9.13
N GLU A 564 19.01 -8.74 9.65
CA GLU A 564 18.56 -7.42 10.06
C GLU A 564 18.60 -6.42 8.90
N VAL A 565 17.45 -5.81 8.63
CA VAL A 565 17.24 -4.75 7.66
C VAL A 565 17.25 -3.41 8.42
N THR A 566 18.26 -2.58 8.16
CA THR A 566 18.47 -1.31 8.88
C THR A 566 17.92 -0.08 8.16
N ASN A 567 17.48 -0.25 6.92
CA ASN A 567 16.97 0.81 6.05
C ASN A 567 16.00 0.19 5.05
N GLN A 568 15.31 1.02 4.28
CA GLN A 568 14.50 0.51 3.18
C GLN A 568 15.38 -0.24 2.16
N ILE A 569 14.99 -1.45 1.80
CA ILE A 569 15.59 -2.26 0.73
C ILE A 569 14.54 -2.43 -0.37
N VAL A 570 14.91 -2.11 -1.61
CA VAL A 570 14.11 -2.48 -2.79
C VAL A 570 14.70 -3.78 -3.34
N ILE A 571 13.87 -4.78 -3.63
CA ILE A 571 14.28 -6.05 -4.21
C ILE A 571 13.17 -6.61 -5.12
N GLY A 572 13.52 -7.37 -6.15
CA GLY A 572 12.52 -7.99 -7.03
C GLY A 572 12.11 -9.39 -6.62
N GLU A 573 13.04 -10.20 -6.15
CA GLU A 573 12.77 -11.57 -5.75
C GLU A 573 13.53 -11.91 -4.46
N ILE A 574 12.95 -12.79 -3.65
CA ILE A 574 13.61 -13.35 -2.46
C ILE A 574 13.48 -14.86 -2.52
N ARG A 575 14.58 -15.58 -2.29
CA ARG A 575 14.59 -17.03 -2.26
C ARG A 575 15.16 -17.54 -0.94
N PHE A 576 14.33 -18.20 -0.15
CA PHE A 576 14.73 -19.01 1.01
C PHE A 576 14.65 -20.48 0.59
N ALA A 577 15.81 -21.13 0.41
CA ALA A 577 15.81 -22.50 -0.09
C ALA A 577 16.78 -23.42 0.67
N ASP A 578 16.76 -23.33 2.00
CA ASP A 578 17.32 -24.38 2.86
C ASP A 578 16.68 -25.72 2.48
N ARG A 579 17.53 -26.73 2.33
CA ARG A 579 17.19 -28.04 1.78
C ARG A 579 17.00 -29.09 2.86
N ILE A 580 17.41 -28.80 4.09
CA ILE A 580 17.43 -29.73 5.21
C ILE A 580 16.96 -28.99 6.47
N GLY A 581 16.17 -29.67 7.31
CA GLY A 581 15.79 -29.19 8.64
C GLY A 581 14.47 -28.42 8.71
N ALA A 582 14.16 -27.89 9.90
CA ALA A 582 12.91 -27.17 10.23
C ALA A 582 13.17 -25.74 10.74
N GLN A 583 14.38 -25.25 10.53
CA GLN A 583 14.82 -23.92 10.91
C GLN A 583 14.16 -22.85 10.04
N ARG A 584 14.07 -21.63 10.57
CA ARG A 584 13.50 -20.48 9.85
C ARG A 584 14.51 -19.36 9.61
N TRP A 585 14.34 -18.73 8.45
CA TRP A 585 14.88 -17.40 8.22
C TRP A 585 13.95 -16.35 8.83
N VAL A 586 14.52 -15.37 9.52
CA VAL A 586 13.79 -14.24 10.10
C VAL A 586 14.34 -12.96 9.48
N LEU A 587 13.56 -12.28 8.63
CA LEU A 587 13.89 -10.92 8.21
C LEU A 587 13.31 -9.95 9.23
N CYS A 588 14.16 -9.16 9.88
CA CYS A 588 13.75 -8.23 10.94
C CYS A 588 14.17 -6.79 10.65
N GLY A 589 13.51 -5.84 11.29
CA GLY A 589 13.84 -4.41 11.18
C GLY A 589 13.64 -3.71 12.51
N ASN A 590 14.73 -3.35 13.18
CA ASN A 590 14.70 -2.79 14.54
C ASN A 590 14.66 -1.25 14.58
N VAL A 591 14.53 -0.60 13.42
CA VAL A 591 14.46 0.86 13.29
C VAL A 591 13.24 1.27 12.47
N LYS A 592 12.70 2.47 12.73
CA LYS A 592 11.47 2.98 12.08
C LYS A 592 11.55 3.06 10.56
N GLU A 593 12.75 3.12 10.00
CA GLU A 593 13.02 3.30 8.58
C GLU A 593 13.17 1.97 7.82
N ALA A 594 13.24 0.84 8.54
CA ALA A 594 13.40 -0.50 7.97
C ALA A 594 12.13 -0.96 7.26
N ALA A 595 12.26 -1.35 5.99
CA ALA A 595 11.18 -1.95 5.21
C ALA A 595 11.76 -2.72 4.03
N MET A 596 11.10 -3.83 3.67
CA MET A 596 11.36 -4.55 2.43
C MET A 596 10.36 -4.09 1.38
N VAL A 597 10.83 -3.60 0.24
CA VAL A 597 9.98 -3.17 -0.88
C VAL A 597 10.16 -4.11 -2.04
N LEU A 598 9.09 -4.81 -2.41
CA LEU A 598 9.09 -5.70 -3.55
C LEU A 598 8.74 -4.93 -4.82
N ASP A 599 9.68 -4.88 -5.74
CA ASP A 599 9.54 -4.22 -7.04
C ASP A 599 10.17 -5.11 -8.12
N PRO A 600 9.41 -5.62 -9.10
CA PRO A 600 9.92 -6.56 -10.10
C PRO A 600 10.67 -5.90 -11.28
N ALA A 601 10.79 -4.57 -11.30
CA ALA A 601 11.18 -3.76 -12.46
C ALA A 601 10.27 -3.84 -13.71
N ARG A 602 9.49 -4.90 -13.93
CA ARG A 602 8.74 -5.16 -15.20
C ARG A 602 7.24 -5.43 -15.05
N GLY A 603 6.60 -4.96 -13.98
CA GLY A 603 5.14 -5.06 -13.79
C GLY A 603 4.58 -6.48 -13.57
N VAL A 604 5.43 -7.50 -13.45
CA VAL A 604 5.04 -8.86 -13.05
C VAL A 604 5.14 -8.96 -11.53
N PRO A 605 4.19 -9.57 -10.81
CA PRO A 605 4.30 -9.70 -9.36
C PRO A 605 5.64 -10.32 -8.93
N PRO A 606 6.39 -9.69 -8.02
CA PRO A 606 7.65 -10.18 -7.48
C PRO A 606 7.48 -11.54 -6.79
N ILE A 607 8.50 -12.38 -6.79
CA ILE A 607 8.42 -13.76 -6.26
C ILE A 607 9.14 -13.88 -4.91
N ILE A 608 8.45 -14.45 -3.91
CA ILE A 608 9.05 -14.97 -2.70
C ILE A 608 9.00 -16.50 -2.77
N SER A 609 10.16 -17.15 -2.84
CA SER A 609 10.29 -18.60 -2.79
C SER A 609 10.64 -19.05 -1.38
N VAL A 610 9.91 -20.01 -0.82
CA VAL A 610 10.21 -20.59 0.50
C VAL A 610 10.13 -22.12 0.44
N THR A 611 11.21 -22.79 0.82
CA THR A 611 11.25 -24.26 0.93
C THR A 611 10.81 -24.75 2.31
N ASN A 612 11.27 -24.12 3.40
CA ASN A 612 10.99 -24.52 4.79
C ASN A 612 10.15 -23.46 5.52
N GLU A 613 10.77 -22.57 6.29
CA GLU A 613 10.08 -21.50 7.03
C GLU A 613 10.79 -20.15 6.85
N ALA A 614 10.00 -19.08 6.68
CA ALA A 614 10.49 -17.72 6.65
C ALA A 614 9.51 -16.77 7.34
N ASP A 615 10.00 -16.00 8.32
CA ASP A 615 9.23 -15.00 9.07
C ASP A 615 9.64 -13.59 8.65
N LEU A 616 8.66 -12.78 8.24
CA LEU A 616 8.83 -11.36 7.96
C LEU A 616 8.32 -10.56 9.15
N THR A 617 9.27 -10.17 10.01
CA THR A 617 9.03 -9.26 11.14
C THR A 617 9.36 -7.81 10.80
N VAL A 618 10.04 -7.57 9.67
CA VAL A 618 10.16 -6.26 9.02
C VAL A 618 8.93 -5.97 8.15
N PRO A 619 8.42 -4.73 8.09
CA PRO A 619 7.35 -4.35 7.17
C PRO A 619 7.68 -4.65 5.72
N LEU A 620 6.80 -5.40 5.04
CA LEU A 620 6.83 -5.60 3.59
C LEU A 620 5.96 -4.55 2.89
N VAL A 621 6.46 -3.94 1.82
CA VAL A 621 5.74 -3.04 0.91
C VAL A 621 5.73 -3.69 -0.46
N ALA A 622 4.56 -4.01 -0.99
CA ALA A 622 4.39 -4.65 -2.30
C ALA A 622 3.32 -3.89 -3.12
N PRO A 623 3.71 -2.78 -3.78
CA PRO A 623 2.78 -1.89 -4.49
C PRO A 623 2.00 -2.60 -5.62
N ILE A 624 2.60 -3.64 -6.21
CA ILE A 624 1.97 -4.43 -7.26
C ILE A 624 1.65 -5.87 -6.82
N GLY A 625 1.62 -6.12 -5.51
CA GLY A 625 1.43 -7.46 -4.97
C GLY A 625 2.68 -8.33 -5.07
N PHE A 626 2.54 -9.63 -4.87
CA PHE A 626 3.64 -10.60 -4.96
C PHE A 626 3.10 -12.02 -5.17
N LYS A 627 4.00 -12.94 -5.50
CA LYS A 627 3.75 -14.36 -5.67
C LYS A 627 4.56 -15.17 -4.65
N LYS A 628 3.92 -16.01 -3.86
CA LYS A 628 4.57 -17.02 -3.02
C LYS A 628 4.67 -18.34 -3.79
N VAL A 629 5.84 -18.94 -3.78
CA VAL A 629 6.09 -20.29 -4.35
C VAL A 629 6.90 -21.18 -3.40
N GLY A 630 6.89 -22.48 -3.65
CA GLY A 630 7.64 -23.49 -2.89
C GLY A 630 6.88 -24.00 -1.65
N PRO A 631 7.20 -25.20 -1.15
CA PRO A 631 6.36 -25.95 -0.22
C PRO A 631 6.33 -25.40 1.22
N GLY A 632 7.19 -24.42 1.52
CA GLY A 632 7.38 -23.88 2.86
C GLY A 632 6.37 -22.81 3.28
N THR A 633 6.48 -22.40 4.53
CA THR A 633 5.63 -21.39 5.18
C THR A 633 6.29 -20.01 5.14
N LEU A 634 5.60 -19.02 4.57
CA LEU A 634 5.93 -17.60 4.70
C LEU A 634 5.01 -16.95 5.73
N ARG A 635 5.56 -16.41 6.82
CA ARG A 635 4.79 -15.79 7.90
C ARG A 635 4.92 -14.28 7.91
N PHE A 636 3.80 -13.57 7.96
CA PHE A 636 3.73 -12.13 8.09
C PHE A 636 3.48 -11.72 9.54
N CYS A 637 4.52 -11.22 10.19
CA CYS A 637 4.54 -10.90 11.62
C CYS A 637 4.55 -9.37 11.90
N ALA A 638 4.46 -8.53 10.86
CA ALA A 638 4.48 -7.08 10.94
C ALA A 638 3.30 -6.42 10.22
N SER A 639 3.22 -5.09 10.27
CA SER A 639 2.32 -4.30 9.41
C SER A 639 2.89 -4.26 8.00
N ASN A 640 2.21 -4.88 7.02
CA ASN A 640 2.66 -4.91 5.63
C ASN A 640 1.70 -4.13 4.74
N TRP A 641 2.24 -3.44 3.74
CA TRP A 641 1.52 -2.59 2.81
C TRP A 641 1.45 -3.24 1.42
N VAL A 642 0.32 -3.83 1.05
CA VAL A 642 0.13 -4.56 -0.21
C VAL A 642 -1.03 -3.96 -1.01
N GLU A 643 -0.77 -3.43 -2.21
CA GLU A 643 -1.76 -2.62 -2.97
C GLU A 643 -2.34 -3.31 -4.22
N ALA A 644 -1.99 -4.56 -4.48
CA ALA A 644 -2.56 -5.31 -5.61
C ALA A 644 -2.84 -6.79 -5.27
N PHE A 645 -2.50 -7.71 -6.17
CA PHE A 645 -2.81 -9.13 -6.08
C PHE A 645 -1.75 -9.93 -5.31
N VAL A 646 -2.18 -10.75 -4.35
CA VAL A 646 -1.31 -11.72 -3.68
C VAL A 646 -1.56 -13.09 -4.28
N TYR A 647 -0.57 -13.69 -4.92
CA TYR A 647 -0.67 -15.02 -5.54
C TYR A 647 0.02 -16.07 -4.69
N LEU A 648 -0.73 -16.94 -4.03
CA LEU A 648 -0.21 -18.14 -3.38
C LEU A 648 -0.29 -19.31 -4.36
N ASP A 649 0.33 -19.15 -5.52
CA ASP A 649 0.12 -20.03 -6.66
C ASP A 649 1.27 -19.85 -7.66
N SER A 650 2.03 -20.91 -7.91
CA SER A 650 3.08 -20.99 -8.93
C SER A 650 2.56 -20.93 -10.36
N GLY A 651 1.26 -21.09 -10.58
CA GLY A 651 0.71 -21.39 -11.91
C GLY A 651 0.62 -22.89 -12.19
N SER A 652 1.20 -23.73 -11.33
CA SER A 652 1.32 -25.17 -11.54
C SER A 652 0.08 -25.96 -11.12
N ALA A 653 -0.19 -27.03 -11.84
CA ALA A 653 -1.25 -27.98 -11.54
C ALA A 653 -0.85 -29.06 -10.51
N VAL A 654 0.44 -29.13 -10.14
CA VAL A 654 1.01 -30.21 -9.31
C VAL A 654 1.99 -29.74 -8.22
N ALA A 655 2.50 -28.50 -8.30
CA ALA A 655 3.49 -28.01 -7.34
C ALA A 655 2.84 -27.67 -5.99
N ASP A 656 3.58 -27.90 -4.91
CA ASP A 656 3.23 -27.42 -3.56
C ASP A 656 3.82 -26.02 -3.38
N ASP A 657 2.94 -25.03 -3.21
CA ASP A 657 3.30 -23.62 -2.98
C ASP A 657 3.18 -23.22 -1.49
N GLY A 658 2.88 -24.21 -0.66
CA GLY A 658 3.01 -24.16 0.78
C GLY A 658 1.97 -23.29 1.45
N VAL A 659 2.43 -22.47 2.39
CA VAL A 659 1.56 -21.72 3.29
C VAL A 659 1.98 -20.26 3.30
N VAL A 660 0.99 -19.36 3.31
CA VAL A 660 1.18 -18.01 3.85
C VAL A 660 0.38 -17.87 5.12
N CYS A 661 1.07 -17.54 6.20
CA CYS A 661 0.47 -17.34 7.52
C CYS A 661 0.44 -15.84 7.84
N LEU A 662 -0.76 -15.28 7.99
CA LEU A 662 -0.95 -13.94 8.54
C LEU A 662 -0.94 -14.07 10.07
N ALA A 663 0.03 -13.45 10.74
CA ALA A 663 0.22 -13.55 12.20
C ALA A 663 0.19 -12.18 12.90
N HIS A 664 -0.25 -11.13 12.19
CA HIS A 664 -0.35 -9.77 12.72
C HIS A 664 -1.66 -9.10 12.22
N PRO A 665 -2.36 -8.28 13.04
CA PRO A 665 -3.61 -7.63 12.63
C PRO A 665 -3.52 -6.80 11.34
N CYS A 666 -2.35 -6.22 11.08
CA CYS A 666 -2.05 -5.43 9.87
C CYS A 666 -1.20 -6.21 8.85
N ALA A 667 -1.22 -7.55 8.87
CA ALA A 667 -0.40 -8.38 7.99
C ALA A 667 -0.71 -8.19 6.49
N LEU A 668 -1.92 -7.73 6.15
CA LEU A 668 -2.32 -7.26 4.82
C LEU A 668 -3.00 -5.88 4.94
N SER A 669 -2.25 -4.86 5.38
CA SER A 669 -2.72 -3.46 5.36
C SER A 669 -2.50 -2.84 3.97
N GLY A 670 -3.33 -1.87 3.56
CA GLY A 670 -3.29 -1.26 2.22
C GLY A 670 -4.53 -1.56 1.36
N LYS A 671 -4.44 -1.35 0.04
CA LYS A 671 -5.51 -1.62 -0.95
C LYS A 671 -5.36 -2.98 -1.64
N THR A 672 -5.11 -4.05 -0.88
CA THR A 672 -5.00 -5.40 -1.47
C THR A 672 -6.26 -5.68 -2.28
N LEU A 673 -6.11 -6.02 -3.55
CA LEU A 673 -7.24 -6.17 -4.47
C LEU A 673 -7.89 -7.54 -4.32
N SER A 674 -7.08 -8.59 -4.28
CA SER A 674 -7.51 -9.95 -3.98
C SER A 674 -6.32 -10.85 -3.62
N VAL A 675 -6.63 -11.94 -2.91
CA VAL A 675 -5.68 -13.04 -2.66
C VAL A 675 -6.09 -14.25 -3.48
N TRP A 676 -5.17 -14.78 -4.26
CA TRP A 676 -5.35 -15.90 -5.15
C TRP A 676 -4.68 -17.14 -4.58
N LEU A 677 -5.42 -18.23 -4.48
CA LEU A 677 -5.00 -19.47 -3.85
C LEU A 677 -5.26 -20.62 -4.83
N ARG A 678 -4.30 -21.55 -4.96
CA ARG A 678 -4.50 -22.76 -5.76
C ARG A 678 -4.19 -24.03 -4.98
N ASN A 679 -5.25 -24.68 -4.50
CA ASN A 679 -5.19 -26.01 -3.93
C ASN A 679 -5.31 -27.04 -5.06
N ASN A 680 -4.20 -27.49 -5.65
CA ASN A 680 -4.18 -28.30 -6.87
C ASN A 680 -4.25 -29.82 -6.59
N ASN A 681 -4.10 -30.66 -7.63
CA ASN A 681 -4.31 -32.11 -7.54
C ASN A 681 -3.37 -32.80 -6.52
N SER A 682 -2.12 -32.38 -6.44
CA SER A 682 -1.06 -33.05 -5.65
C SER A 682 -0.24 -32.10 -4.77
N GLY A 683 -0.41 -30.80 -4.92
CA GLY A 683 0.25 -29.74 -4.19
C GLY A 683 -0.76 -28.79 -3.57
N ARG A 684 -0.35 -28.15 -2.47
CA ARG A 684 -1.21 -27.32 -1.62
C ARG A 684 -0.80 -25.85 -1.70
N SER A 685 -1.79 -24.99 -1.49
CA SER A 685 -1.61 -23.58 -1.16
C SER A 685 -2.62 -23.23 -0.08
N VAL A 686 -2.14 -22.82 1.09
CA VAL A 686 -3.00 -22.53 2.24
C VAL A 686 -2.79 -21.09 2.69
N LEU A 687 -3.89 -20.36 2.86
CA LEU A 687 -3.88 -19.12 3.63
C LEU A 687 -4.20 -19.44 5.09
N GLN A 688 -3.25 -19.19 5.99
CA GLN A 688 -3.40 -19.37 7.43
C GLN A 688 -3.63 -18.04 8.13
N LEU A 689 -4.52 -18.04 9.13
CA LEU A 689 -4.76 -16.90 10.03
C LEU A 689 -4.41 -17.31 11.45
N ASP A 690 -3.42 -16.65 12.02
CA ASP A 690 -3.03 -16.81 13.42
C ASP A 690 -3.32 -15.51 14.18
N GLY A 691 -4.52 -15.44 14.76
CA GLY A 691 -5.00 -14.26 15.49
C GLY A 691 -4.46 -14.12 16.90
N SER A 692 -3.39 -14.85 17.27
CA SER A 692 -2.78 -14.81 18.60
C SER A 692 -2.26 -13.42 18.98
N ALA A 693 -1.80 -12.64 18.01
CA ALA A 693 -1.38 -11.24 18.19
C ALA A 693 -2.53 -10.21 18.08
N GLY A 694 -3.76 -10.67 17.83
CA GLY A 694 -4.95 -9.84 17.65
C GLY A 694 -5.78 -10.24 16.42
N ARG A 695 -7.01 -9.72 16.33
CA ARG A 695 -7.93 -10.01 15.22
C ARG A 695 -7.34 -9.61 13.87
N ILE A 696 -7.27 -10.57 12.96
CA ILE A 696 -6.90 -10.39 11.57
C ILE A 696 -8.17 -10.17 10.75
N VAL A 697 -8.15 -9.15 9.90
CA VAL A 697 -9.25 -8.84 8.98
C VAL A 697 -8.71 -8.86 7.56
N ILE A 698 -9.29 -9.71 6.70
CA ILE A 698 -9.04 -9.70 5.26
C ILE A 698 -10.11 -8.83 4.60
N PRO A 699 -9.78 -7.61 4.13
CA PRO A 699 -10.77 -6.69 3.58
C PRO A 699 -11.14 -7.00 2.11
N CYS A 700 -10.33 -7.80 1.43
CA CYS A 700 -10.39 -8.03 -0.01
C CYS A 700 -10.95 -9.41 -0.39
N GLU A 701 -11.27 -9.58 -1.66
CA GLU A 701 -11.74 -10.85 -2.23
C GLU A 701 -10.69 -11.97 -2.12
N LEU A 702 -11.16 -13.19 -1.90
CA LEU A 702 -10.37 -14.42 -1.99
C LEU A 702 -10.79 -15.21 -3.24
N VAL A 703 -9.84 -15.46 -4.15
CA VAL A 703 -10.06 -16.29 -5.33
C VAL A 703 -9.40 -17.64 -5.13
N VAL A 704 -10.19 -18.69 -5.12
CA VAL A 704 -9.74 -20.05 -4.81
C VAL A 704 -9.90 -20.95 -6.03
N SER A 705 -8.80 -21.57 -6.43
CA SER A 705 -8.78 -22.66 -7.41
C SER A 705 -8.58 -23.99 -6.67
N CYS A 706 -9.58 -24.87 -6.68
CA CYS A 706 -9.53 -26.17 -5.98
C CYS A 706 -9.43 -27.33 -6.98
N ARG A 707 -8.66 -28.37 -6.70
CA ARG A 707 -8.66 -29.61 -7.47
C ARG A 707 -8.50 -30.83 -6.56
N ASN A 708 -9.61 -31.54 -6.28
CA ASN A 708 -9.70 -32.85 -5.60
C ASN A 708 -8.73 -33.09 -4.42
N HIS A 709 -8.38 -32.04 -3.67
CA HIS A 709 -7.41 -32.10 -2.58
C HIS A 709 -8.09 -31.68 -1.28
N MET A 710 -7.75 -32.35 -0.19
CA MET A 710 -8.42 -32.20 1.11
C MET A 710 -7.72 -31.24 2.07
N ALA A 711 -6.57 -30.66 1.69
CA ALA A 711 -5.98 -29.59 2.49
C ALA A 711 -6.89 -28.35 2.50
N PRO A 712 -6.90 -27.59 3.60
CA PRO A 712 -7.65 -26.34 3.68
C PRO A 712 -7.13 -25.32 2.67
N ALA A 713 -8.03 -24.60 1.99
CA ALA A 713 -7.66 -23.39 1.25
C ALA A 713 -7.47 -22.20 2.19
N LEU A 714 -8.30 -22.15 3.25
CA LEU A 714 -8.26 -21.17 4.32
C LEU A 714 -8.30 -21.91 5.66
N GLN A 715 -7.34 -21.60 6.53
CA GLN A 715 -7.18 -22.23 7.83
C GLN A 715 -7.05 -21.17 8.92
N ASN A 716 -7.95 -21.19 9.90
CA ASN A 716 -7.86 -20.36 11.09
C ASN A 716 -7.17 -21.16 12.20
N LEU A 717 -5.94 -20.79 12.58
CA LEU A 717 -5.18 -21.49 13.61
C LEU A 717 -5.63 -21.10 15.02
N SER A 718 -5.83 -19.80 15.25
CA SER A 718 -6.16 -19.27 16.57
C SER A 718 -6.85 -17.90 16.48
N GLY A 719 -7.49 -17.48 17.58
CA GLY A 719 -8.10 -16.15 17.71
C GLY A 719 -9.41 -15.98 16.94
N THR A 720 -9.96 -14.77 17.00
CA THR A 720 -11.16 -14.39 16.24
C THR A 720 -10.74 -13.59 15.01
N ASN A 721 -10.91 -14.15 13.83
CA ASN A 721 -10.48 -13.57 12.55
C ASN A 721 -11.63 -13.46 11.56
N THR A 722 -11.50 -12.57 10.58
CA THR A 722 -12.61 -12.23 9.69
C THR A 722 -12.18 -12.07 8.25
N VAL A 723 -13.00 -12.61 7.34
CA VAL A 723 -12.89 -12.41 5.88
C VAL A 723 -14.08 -11.58 5.41
N ASN A 724 -13.84 -10.31 5.08
CA ASN A 724 -14.87 -9.37 4.63
C ASN A 724 -15.11 -9.41 3.11
N GLY A 725 -14.12 -9.79 2.31
CA GLY A 725 -14.30 -9.92 0.86
C GLY A 725 -14.96 -11.23 0.45
N GLU A 726 -15.56 -11.24 -0.73
CA GLU A 726 -16.20 -12.44 -1.30
C GLU A 726 -15.18 -13.56 -1.50
N ILE A 727 -15.58 -14.80 -1.26
CA ILE A 727 -14.80 -15.99 -1.57
C ILE A 727 -15.32 -16.58 -2.88
N LYS A 728 -14.56 -16.43 -3.96
CA LYS A 728 -14.88 -16.94 -5.29
C LYS A 728 -14.12 -18.23 -5.57
N ILE A 729 -14.84 -19.27 -6.00
CA ILE A 729 -14.23 -20.55 -6.41
C ILE A 729 -14.28 -20.64 -7.93
N GLU A 730 -13.14 -20.52 -8.61
CA GLU A 730 -13.05 -20.35 -10.07
C GLU A 730 -12.73 -21.62 -10.86
N VAL A 731 -12.04 -22.60 -10.25
CA VAL A 731 -11.59 -23.81 -10.95
C VAL A 731 -11.76 -25.06 -10.08
N GLY A 732 -12.24 -26.14 -10.72
CA GLY A 732 -12.03 -27.56 -10.36
C GLY A 732 -12.66 -28.11 -9.08
N GLY A 733 -12.29 -29.37 -8.80
CA GLY A 733 -12.30 -30.11 -7.52
C GLY A 733 -13.63 -30.41 -6.81
N GLN A 734 -13.91 -31.66 -6.42
CA GLN A 734 -15.12 -32.00 -5.66
C GLN A 734 -15.22 -31.28 -4.31
N TRP A 735 -14.10 -30.87 -3.70
CA TRP A 735 -14.05 -30.30 -2.37
C TRP A 735 -13.33 -28.95 -2.35
N THR A 736 -13.90 -28.00 -1.61
CA THR A 736 -13.20 -26.80 -1.11
C THR A 736 -13.29 -26.83 0.41
N VAL A 737 -12.13 -26.83 1.08
CA VAL A 737 -12.04 -27.04 2.53
C VAL A 737 -11.72 -25.72 3.23
N PHE A 738 -12.56 -25.35 4.19
CA PHE A 738 -12.35 -24.28 5.16
C PHE A 738 -12.14 -24.93 6.53
N GLN A 739 -11.05 -24.60 7.21
CA GLN A 739 -10.70 -25.21 8.49
C GLN A 739 -10.53 -24.15 9.57
N SER A 740 -11.05 -24.42 10.77
CA SER A 740 -10.82 -23.59 11.96
C SER A 740 -10.35 -24.53 13.06
N ASP A 741 -9.08 -24.42 13.45
CA ASP A 741 -8.46 -25.28 14.46
C ASP A 741 -8.69 -24.78 15.88
N GLY A 742 -8.82 -23.45 16.04
CA GLY A 742 -9.09 -22.82 17.31
C GLY A 742 -9.62 -21.40 17.13
N GLY A 743 -10.35 -20.90 18.13
CA GLY A 743 -11.01 -19.59 18.05
C GLY A 743 -12.20 -19.59 17.10
N GLN A 744 -12.45 -18.46 16.42
CA GLN A 744 -13.61 -18.26 15.56
C GLN A 744 -13.22 -17.60 14.23
N LEU A 745 -13.66 -18.17 13.11
CA LEU A 745 -13.50 -17.61 11.77
C LEU A 745 -14.83 -17.06 11.24
N GLU A 746 -14.91 -15.75 11.06
CA GLU A 746 -16.08 -15.08 10.49
C GLU A 746 -15.91 -14.88 8.98
N LEU A 747 -16.86 -15.36 8.17
CA LEU A 747 -16.91 -15.16 6.72
C LEU A 747 -18.09 -14.23 6.36
N ALA A 748 -17.78 -12.95 6.15
CA ALA A 748 -18.76 -11.89 5.93
C ALA A 748 -18.99 -11.54 4.44
N GLY A 749 -18.01 -11.76 3.56
CA GLY A 749 -18.10 -11.35 2.15
C GLY A 749 -18.92 -12.25 1.21
N GLY A 750 -19.45 -13.37 1.71
CA GLY A 750 -20.19 -14.36 0.93
C GLY A 750 -19.28 -15.36 0.20
N ILE A 751 -19.85 -16.48 -0.22
CA ILE A 751 -19.13 -17.58 -0.89
C ILE A 751 -19.87 -17.94 -2.17
N ARG A 752 -19.16 -18.01 -3.30
CA ARG A 752 -19.77 -18.36 -4.59
C ARG A 752 -18.84 -19.17 -5.47
N TYR A 753 -19.36 -20.25 -6.05
CA TYR A 753 -18.69 -20.94 -7.16
C TYR A 753 -18.98 -20.21 -8.47
N VAL A 754 -17.92 -19.77 -9.13
CA VAL A 754 -17.96 -18.97 -10.37
C VAL A 754 -17.28 -19.69 -11.55
N GLY A 755 -16.81 -20.92 -11.34
CA GLY A 755 -16.09 -21.70 -12.32
C GLY A 755 -16.94 -22.29 -13.45
N THR A 756 -16.27 -22.86 -14.46
CA THR A 756 -16.93 -23.37 -15.67
C THR A 756 -17.43 -24.81 -15.56
N SER A 757 -16.86 -25.62 -14.66
CA SER A 757 -17.27 -27.02 -14.50
C SER A 757 -18.67 -27.13 -13.88
N MET A 758 -19.53 -27.99 -14.43
CA MET A 758 -20.90 -28.23 -13.95
C MET A 758 -21.03 -29.46 -13.03
N ALA A 759 -19.93 -30.17 -12.77
CA ALA A 759 -19.97 -31.33 -11.86
C ALA A 759 -20.24 -30.87 -10.42
N SER A 760 -20.85 -31.74 -9.61
CA SER A 760 -21.16 -31.46 -8.20
C SER A 760 -19.91 -31.16 -7.37
N ARG A 761 -20.04 -30.26 -6.40
CA ARG A 761 -18.98 -29.72 -5.54
C ARG A 761 -19.49 -29.58 -4.11
N ASN A 762 -18.59 -29.59 -3.15
CA ASN A 762 -18.90 -29.39 -1.74
C ASN A 762 -18.00 -28.33 -1.11
N PHE A 763 -18.60 -27.46 -0.29
CA PHE A 763 -17.90 -26.63 0.66
C PHE A 763 -17.87 -27.36 2.01
N LEU A 764 -16.67 -27.72 2.46
CA LEU A 764 -16.43 -28.42 3.72
C LEU A 764 -15.96 -27.42 4.77
N PHE A 765 -16.65 -27.39 5.91
CA PHE A 765 -16.24 -26.66 7.11
C PHE A 765 -15.80 -27.66 8.17
N SER A 766 -14.54 -27.60 8.60
CA SER A 766 -13.92 -28.57 9.51
C SER A 766 -13.10 -27.94 10.64
N GLY A 767 -12.69 -28.76 11.61
CA GLY A 767 -11.82 -28.38 12.72
C GLY A 767 -12.54 -28.17 14.05
N ALA A 768 -11.77 -27.86 15.10
CA ALA A 768 -12.26 -27.70 16.46
C ALA A 768 -12.68 -26.27 16.83
N GLY A 769 -12.22 -25.29 16.06
CA GLY A 769 -12.66 -23.90 16.13
C GLY A 769 -14.00 -23.68 15.42
N ASP A 770 -14.52 -22.49 15.65
CA ASP A 770 -15.87 -22.09 15.25
C ASP A 770 -15.87 -21.31 13.92
N PHE A 771 -17.01 -21.30 13.22
CA PHE A 771 -17.26 -20.53 12.00
C PHE A 771 -18.55 -19.71 12.10
N VAL A 772 -18.51 -18.43 11.76
CA VAL A 772 -19.70 -17.58 11.64
C VAL A 772 -19.83 -17.10 10.20
N ILE A 773 -20.87 -17.54 9.50
CA ILE A 773 -21.12 -17.17 8.11
C ILE A 773 -22.26 -16.14 8.08
N THR A 774 -21.92 -14.87 7.92
CA THR A 774 -22.88 -13.77 7.77
C THR A 774 -23.06 -13.35 6.31
N GLY A 775 -22.07 -13.62 5.46
CA GLY A 775 -22.20 -13.48 4.02
C GLY A 775 -22.94 -14.66 3.39
N PRO A 776 -23.80 -14.47 2.37
CA PRO A 776 -24.56 -15.57 1.79
C PRO A 776 -23.65 -16.57 1.08
N ILE A 777 -23.96 -17.86 1.24
CA ILE A 777 -23.43 -18.90 0.36
C ILE A 777 -24.41 -18.98 -0.81
N ARG A 778 -23.95 -18.58 -1.99
CA ARG A 778 -24.81 -18.32 -3.15
C ARG A 778 -24.89 -19.53 -4.07
N GLU A 779 -25.96 -19.57 -4.85
CA GLU A 779 -26.02 -20.40 -6.05
C GLU A 779 -24.82 -20.14 -6.98
N PRO A 780 -24.31 -21.19 -7.65
CA PRO A 780 -23.24 -21.03 -8.61
C PRO A 780 -23.65 -20.13 -9.78
N THR A 781 -22.68 -19.58 -10.52
CA THR A 781 -22.96 -18.82 -11.76
C THR A 781 -23.32 -19.73 -12.94
N ASN A 782 -23.22 -21.05 -12.76
CA ASN A 782 -23.52 -22.07 -13.76
C ASN A 782 -24.43 -23.16 -13.16
N SER A 783 -24.67 -24.25 -13.88
CA SER A 783 -25.54 -25.35 -13.43
C SER A 783 -24.88 -26.36 -12.48
N ALA A 784 -23.74 -26.04 -11.86
CA ALA A 784 -23.13 -26.92 -10.86
C ALA A 784 -24.05 -27.11 -9.65
N ILE A 785 -23.89 -28.23 -8.94
CA ILE A 785 -24.57 -28.47 -7.66
C ILE A 785 -23.58 -28.22 -6.54
N ILE A 786 -23.88 -27.26 -5.66
CA ILE A 786 -23.01 -26.87 -4.53
C ILE A 786 -23.60 -27.39 -3.23
N GLY A 787 -23.01 -28.44 -2.68
CA GLY A 787 -23.32 -28.97 -1.36
C GLY A 787 -22.55 -28.27 -0.24
N LEU A 788 -23.11 -28.32 0.96
CA LEU A 788 -22.49 -27.84 2.19
C LEU A 788 -22.24 -29.03 3.12
N VAL A 789 -21.03 -29.16 3.66
CA VAL A 789 -20.67 -30.22 4.60
C VAL A 789 -20.06 -29.61 5.85
N LYS A 790 -20.63 -29.92 7.01
CA LYS A 790 -20.07 -29.61 8.32
C LYS A 790 -19.46 -30.85 8.92
N ASP A 791 -18.17 -30.78 9.23
CA ASP A 791 -17.38 -31.84 9.84
C ASP A 791 -16.52 -31.29 10.99
N GLY A 792 -15.96 -32.15 11.84
CA GLY A 792 -15.19 -31.76 13.03
C GLY A 792 -16.04 -31.21 14.19
N PRO A 793 -15.46 -31.04 15.40
CA PRO A 793 -16.22 -30.78 16.62
C PRO A 793 -16.68 -29.32 16.81
N GLY A 794 -16.11 -28.35 16.07
CA GLY A 794 -16.48 -26.94 16.17
C GLY A 794 -17.90 -26.63 15.70
N ARG A 795 -18.38 -25.40 15.94
CA ARG A 795 -19.72 -24.93 15.57
C ARG A 795 -19.70 -24.05 14.32
N LEU A 796 -20.69 -24.22 13.44
CA LEU A 796 -20.92 -23.42 12.23
C LEU A 796 -22.25 -22.67 12.37
N TRP A 797 -22.22 -21.35 12.40
CA TRP A 797 -23.41 -20.51 12.30
C TRP A 797 -23.64 -20.10 10.85
N LEU A 798 -24.84 -20.37 10.32
CA LEU A 798 -25.34 -19.86 9.05
C LEU A 798 -26.36 -18.77 9.35
N ILE A 799 -26.01 -17.52 9.10
CA ILE A 799 -26.83 -16.35 9.41
C ILE A 799 -27.31 -15.70 8.11
N GLY A 800 -28.60 -15.38 8.04
CA GLY A 800 -29.23 -14.81 6.85
C GLY A 800 -29.64 -15.87 5.82
N ARG A 801 -29.79 -15.46 4.57
CA ARG A 801 -30.32 -16.31 3.49
C ARG A 801 -29.20 -16.90 2.63
N HIS A 802 -29.16 -18.21 2.49
CA HIS A 802 -28.17 -18.95 1.71
C HIS A 802 -28.85 -19.69 0.55
N SER A 803 -28.40 -19.43 -0.68
CA SER A 803 -29.04 -19.89 -1.93
C SER A 803 -28.30 -20.99 -2.67
N TYR A 804 -27.26 -21.60 -2.09
CA TYR A 804 -26.63 -22.78 -2.68
C TYR A 804 -27.68 -23.87 -3.00
N ASN A 805 -27.41 -24.65 -4.04
CA ASN A 805 -28.42 -25.50 -4.69
C ASN A 805 -28.17 -27.00 -4.54
N GLY A 806 -27.27 -27.41 -3.65
CA GLY A 806 -26.96 -28.81 -3.34
C GLY A 806 -27.35 -29.23 -1.91
N PRO A 807 -27.07 -30.49 -1.54
CA PRO A 807 -27.43 -31.03 -0.23
C PRO A 807 -26.62 -30.41 0.89
N THR A 808 -27.16 -30.45 2.11
CA THR A 808 -26.44 -30.07 3.33
C THR A 808 -26.16 -31.32 4.16
N LYS A 809 -24.93 -31.54 4.62
CA LYS A 809 -24.56 -32.67 5.49
C LYS A 809 -23.95 -32.18 6.78
N VAL A 810 -24.42 -32.72 7.91
CA VAL A 810 -23.84 -32.47 9.24
C VAL A 810 -23.26 -33.78 9.77
N ASN A 811 -21.96 -33.97 9.54
CA ASN A 811 -21.24 -35.19 9.92
C ASN A 811 -20.82 -35.15 11.39
N ALA A 812 -20.39 -34.00 11.90
CA ALA A 812 -19.94 -33.80 13.29
C ALA A 812 -20.04 -32.33 13.73
N GLY A 813 -19.97 -32.10 15.04
CA GLY A 813 -20.11 -30.78 15.65
C GLY A 813 -21.53 -30.22 15.50
N THR A 814 -21.67 -28.90 15.49
CA THR A 814 -22.98 -28.24 15.43
C THR A 814 -23.09 -27.30 14.23
N LEU A 815 -24.17 -27.40 13.45
CA LEU A 815 -24.59 -26.39 12.47
C LEU A 815 -25.81 -25.65 13.04
N THR A 816 -25.74 -24.34 13.21
CA THR A 816 -26.83 -23.50 13.70
C THR A 816 -27.31 -22.56 12.60
N LEU A 817 -28.59 -22.65 12.23
CA LEU A 817 -29.21 -21.79 11.22
C LEU A 817 -30.02 -20.66 11.88
N ILE A 818 -29.64 -19.41 11.60
CA ILE A 818 -30.36 -18.20 12.00
C ILE A 818 -30.70 -17.42 10.72
N GLY A 819 -31.65 -17.96 9.96
CA GLY A 819 -31.98 -17.45 8.62
C GLY A 819 -32.64 -18.50 7.75
N GLN A 820 -32.20 -18.65 6.50
CA GLN A 820 -32.85 -19.52 5.53
C GLN A 820 -31.86 -20.27 4.64
N ILE A 821 -32.13 -21.55 4.38
CA ILE A 821 -31.50 -22.37 3.33
C ILE A 821 -32.53 -22.55 2.21
N ASP A 822 -32.23 -22.02 1.01
CA ASP A 822 -33.14 -22.10 -0.14
C ASP A 822 -33.06 -23.43 -0.90
N SER A 823 -31.98 -24.20 -0.71
CA SER A 823 -31.82 -25.48 -1.38
C SER A 823 -33.01 -26.40 -1.10
N THR A 824 -33.63 -26.90 -2.16
CA THR A 824 -34.67 -27.93 -2.08
C THR A 824 -34.09 -29.35 -1.93
N ASN A 825 -32.76 -29.48 -2.00
CA ASN A 825 -32.07 -30.75 -1.74
C ASN A 825 -32.10 -31.09 -0.25
N GLN A 826 -31.85 -32.36 0.04
CA GLN A 826 -31.90 -32.89 1.40
C GLN A 826 -30.84 -32.25 2.32
N VAL A 827 -31.27 -31.90 3.54
CA VAL A 827 -30.42 -31.70 4.71
C VAL A 827 -30.32 -33.03 5.45
N GLU A 828 -29.12 -33.57 5.59
CA GLU A 828 -28.84 -34.87 6.20
C GLU A 828 -27.95 -34.68 7.45
N ILE A 829 -28.44 -35.14 8.60
CA ILE A 829 -27.75 -34.99 9.88
C ILE A 829 -27.31 -36.39 10.30
N LEU A 830 -26.01 -36.67 10.16
CA LEU A 830 -25.46 -38.02 10.27
C LEU A 830 -24.91 -38.30 11.66
N GLY A 831 -24.00 -37.45 12.16
CA GLY A 831 -23.33 -37.63 13.45
C GLY A 831 -23.14 -36.34 14.26
N GLY A 832 -23.59 -35.20 13.74
CA GLY A 832 -23.57 -33.92 14.45
C GLY A 832 -24.96 -33.43 14.84
N THR A 833 -25.02 -32.16 15.25
CA THR A 833 -26.25 -31.47 15.66
C THR A 833 -26.62 -30.40 14.65
N PHE A 834 -27.86 -30.39 14.17
CA PHE A 834 -28.43 -29.26 13.44
C PHE A 834 -29.38 -28.49 14.35
N GLY A 835 -29.19 -27.19 14.47
CA GLY A 835 -30.05 -26.36 15.32
C GLY A 835 -30.30 -24.95 14.80
N GLY A 836 -30.86 -24.11 15.68
CA GLY A 836 -31.25 -22.73 15.33
C GLY A 836 -32.74 -22.60 14.98
N SER A 837 -33.15 -21.40 14.57
CA SER A 837 -34.57 -21.01 14.40
C SER A 837 -34.87 -20.59 12.96
N GLY A 838 -34.25 -21.24 12.00
CA GLY A 838 -34.31 -20.88 10.59
C GLY A 838 -35.40 -21.57 9.77
N VAL A 839 -35.37 -21.33 8.46
CA VAL A 839 -36.26 -21.93 7.46
C VAL A 839 -35.43 -22.78 6.48
N ILE A 840 -35.87 -24.01 6.23
CA ILE A 840 -35.23 -24.95 5.30
C ILE A 840 -36.23 -25.27 4.19
N ALA A 841 -35.84 -25.09 2.93
CA ALA A 841 -36.70 -25.39 1.79
C ALA A 841 -36.81 -26.90 1.51
N GLY A 842 -35.70 -27.64 1.59
CA GLY A 842 -35.65 -29.07 1.29
C GLY A 842 -36.05 -30.00 2.44
N LEU A 843 -36.11 -31.30 2.13
CA LEU A 843 -36.31 -32.39 3.09
C LEU A 843 -35.24 -32.33 4.19
N VAL A 844 -35.63 -32.54 5.45
CA VAL A 844 -34.69 -32.76 6.56
C VAL A 844 -34.72 -34.21 7.00
N LYS A 845 -33.56 -34.88 7.04
CA LYS A 845 -33.39 -36.23 7.57
C LYS A 845 -32.37 -36.22 8.71
N VAL A 846 -32.81 -36.63 9.89
CA VAL A 846 -31.95 -36.92 11.04
C VAL A 846 -31.67 -38.42 11.04
N GLY A 847 -30.44 -38.81 10.75
CA GLY A 847 -30.02 -40.22 10.82
C GLY A 847 -29.84 -40.69 12.27
N PRO A 848 -29.62 -42.01 12.50
CA PRO A 848 -29.63 -42.61 13.84
C PRO A 848 -28.62 -42.03 14.85
N SER A 849 -27.52 -41.43 14.37
CA SER A 849 -26.50 -40.80 15.22
C SER A 849 -26.55 -39.27 15.16
N GLY A 850 -27.50 -38.69 14.43
CA GLY A 850 -27.67 -37.25 14.30
C GLY A 850 -28.57 -36.67 15.39
N THR A 851 -28.44 -35.37 15.63
CA THR A 851 -29.29 -34.63 16.57
C THR A 851 -29.91 -33.40 15.89
N ILE A 852 -31.20 -33.14 16.12
CA ILE A 852 -31.86 -31.88 15.73
C ILE A 852 -32.32 -31.13 16.97
N SER A 853 -32.01 -29.83 17.06
CA SER A 853 -32.27 -29.01 18.25
C SER A 853 -32.56 -27.54 17.89
N PRO A 854 -33.84 -27.11 17.79
CA PRO A 854 -34.19 -25.73 17.49
C PRO A 854 -33.61 -24.73 18.50
N GLY A 855 -33.01 -23.65 17.98
CA GLY A 855 -32.48 -22.52 18.77
C GLY A 855 -31.24 -22.81 19.66
N PRO A 856 -30.59 -21.78 20.21
CA PRO A 856 -29.70 -21.87 21.39
C PRO A 856 -30.46 -21.57 22.70
N GLY A 857 -31.77 -21.79 22.69
CA GLY A 857 -32.83 -21.23 23.52
C GLY A 857 -34.14 -21.36 22.73
N ILE A 858 -35.29 -21.11 23.36
CA ILE A 858 -36.62 -21.34 22.76
C ILE A 858 -36.76 -20.76 21.33
N GLY A 859 -36.95 -21.62 20.34
CA GLY A 859 -36.94 -21.27 18.91
C GLY A 859 -37.80 -22.18 18.02
N ILE A 860 -38.15 -21.66 16.83
CA ILE A 860 -38.95 -22.39 15.83
C ILE A 860 -38.06 -22.69 14.63
N LEU A 861 -37.86 -23.97 14.33
CA LEU A 861 -37.21 -24.43 13.10
C LEU A 861 -38.28 -24.87 12.10
N LYS A 862 -38.30 -24.22 10.92
CA LYS A 862 -39.31 -24.46 9.89
C LYS A 862 -38.73 -25.22 8.70
N VAL A 863 -39.48 -26.19 8.19
CA VAL A 863 -39.11 -27.02 7.03
C VAL A 863 -40.27 -27.01 6.02
N LYS A 864 -40.03 -26.56 4.79
CA LYS A 864 -41.11 -26.50 3.79
C LYS A 864 -41.49 -27.86 3.23
N GLU A 865 -40.58 -28.83 3.33
CA GLU A 865 -40.79 -30.19 2.87
C GLU A 865 -40.97 -31.16 4.04
N ARG A 866 -40.83 -32.45 3.77
CA ARG A 866 -40.92 -33.52 4.77
C ARG A 866 -39.79 -33.42 5.80
N VAL A 867 -40.06 -33.90 7.02
CA VAL A 867 -39.07 -34.13 8.08
C VAL A 867 -39.05 -35.62 8.42
N GLN A 868 -37.87 -36.22 8.53
CA GLN A 868 -37.66 -37.62 8.92
C GLN A 868 -36.70 -37.69 10.12
N LEU A 869 -37.17 -38.23 11.24
CA LEU A 869 -36.45 -38.28 12.51
C LEU A 869 -36.11 -39.74 12.84
N GLU A 870 -34.84 -40.12 12.77
CA GLU A 870 -34.35 -41.44 13.18
C GLU A 870 -33.34 -41.36 14.34
N GLY A 871 -32.79 -40.18 14.62
CA GLY A 871 -31.81 -39.91 15.67
C GLY A 871 -32.41 -39.26 16.91
N ILE A 872 -31.70 -38.27 17.46
CA ILE A 872 -32.11 -37.53 18.65
C ILE A 872 -32.82 -36.23 18.25
N VAL A 873 -33.94 -35.94 18.89
CA VAL A 873 -34.66 -34.67 18.81
C VAL A 873 -34.58 -34.01 20.18
N GLU A 874 -33.84 -32.92 20.30
CA GLU A 874 -33.69 -32.18 21.56
C GLU A 874 -34.50 -30.87 21.49
N LEU A 875 -35.48 -30.74 22.38
CA LEU A 875 -36.36 -29.57 22.47
C LEU A 875 -36.31 -28.98 23.87
N GLU A 876 -36.54 -27.68 23.98
CA GLU A 876 -36.56 -26.96 25.23
C GLU A 876 -37.97 -26.42 25.52
N ILE A 877 -38.36 -26.41 26.80
CA ILE A 877 -39.61 -25.81 27.28
C ILE A 877 -39.35 -24.84 28.42
N ASP A 878 -40.05 -23.71 28.39
CA ASP A 878 -40.16 -22.77 29.50
C ASP A 878 -41.59 -22.83 30.07
N PRO A 879 -41.77 -23.48 31.23
CA PRO A 879 -43.09 -23.57 31.86
C PRO A 879 -43.58 -22.26 32.46
N VAL A 880 -42.68 -21.30 32.75
CA VAL A 880 -43.06 -19.98 33.27
C VAL A 880 -43.48 -19.07 32.12
N GLY A 881 -42.64 -18.98 31.08
CA GLY A 881 -42.93 -18.20 29.88
C GLY A 881 -44.00 -18.81 29.00
N ARG A 882 -44.34 -20.10 29.20
CA ARG A 882 -45.24 -20.90 28.35
C ARG A 882 -44.79 -20.89 26.88
N THR A 883 -43.48 -20.98 26.68
CA THR A 883 -42.84 -21.03 25.36
C THR A 883 -42.07 -22.33 25.22
N ASN A 884 -41.93 -22.85 24.00
CA ASN A 884 -41.22 -24.09 23.72
C ASN A 884 -40.58 -24.06 22.34
N ASP A 885 -39.56 -24.90 22.15
CA ASP A 885 -39.03 -25.20 20.84
C ASP A 885 -40.08 -25.89 19.98
N VAL A 886 -40.07 -25.56 18.69
CA VAL A 886 -40.98 -26.17 17.71
C VAL A 886 -40.21 -26.58 16.48
N ILE A 887 -40.42 -27.82 16.04
CA ILE A 887 -40.12 -28.23 14.67
C ILE A 887 -41.43 -28.18 13.87
N GLU A 888 -41.47 -27.29 12.88
CA GLU A 888 -42.62 -27.08 12.01
C GLU A 888 -42.29 -27.58 10.61
N CYS A 889 -43.15 -28.40 10.01
CA CYS A 889 -43.05 -28.76 8.60
C CYS A 889 -44.36 -28.59 7.83
N GLU A 890 -44.27 -28.16 6.56
CA GLU A 890 -45.45 -27.93 5.71
C GLU A 890 -45.97 -29.21 5.03
N SER A 891 -45.27 -30.34 5.21
CA SER A 891 -45.57 -31.64 4.58
C SER A 891 -45.78 -32.74 5.65
N VAL A 892 -45.20 -33.92 5.45
CA VAL A 892 -45.28 -35.04 6.40
C VAL A 892 -44.11 -35.00 7.38
N MET A 893 -44.37 -35.29 8.66
CA MET A 893 -43.33 -35.56 9.66
C MET A 893 -43.31 -37.06 9.99
N LEU A 894 -42.21 -37.73 9.68
CA LEU A 894 -41.94 -39.11 10.08
C LEU A 894 -41.14 -39.10 11.36
N VAL A 895 -41.73 -39.58 12.46
CA VAL A 895 -41.08 -39.61 13.77
C VAL A 895 -40.60 -41.01 14.13
N GLY A 896 -39.40 -41.06 14.69
CA GLY A 896 -38.65 -42.25 15.08
C GLY A 896 -37.45 -41.82 15.94
N GLY A 897 -36.68 -42.78 16.44
CA GLY A 897 -35.54 -42.48 17.32
C GLY A 897 -35.96 -41.96 18.70
N ARG A 898 -35.22 -40.98 19.24
CA ARG A 898 -35.34 -40.52 20.64
C ARG A 898 -35.73 -39.06 20.74
N LEU A 899 -36.83 -38.76 21.42
CA LEU A 899 -37.23 -37.41 21.82
C LEU A 899 -36.69 -37.09 23.21
N VAL A 900 -36.02 -35.95 23.36
CA VAL A 900 -35.53 -35.41 24.63
C VAL A 900 -36.10 -34.00 24.79
N VAL A 901 -36.81 -33.76 25.88
CA VAL A 901 -37.34 -32.43 26.22
C VAL A 901 -36.67 -31.95 27.50
N ASN A 902 -36.00 -30.80 27.43
CA ASN A 902 -35.30 -30.14 28.53
C ASN A 902 -36.12 -28.95 29.05
N SER A 903 -35.95 -28.57 30.32
CA SER A 903 -36.64 -27.41 30.92
C SER A 903 -35.67 -26.45 31.60
N PHE A 904 -35.83 -25.15 31.35
CA PHE A 904 -34.87 -24.11 31.74
C PHE A 904 -34.93 -23.66 33.20
N ARG A 905 -36.12 -23.60 33.81
CA ARG A 905 -36.44 -23.36 35.24
C ARG A 905 -37.93 -23.04 35.36
N GLY A 906 -38.58 -23.49 36.44
CA GLY A 906 -39.97 -23.15 36.75
C GLY A 906 -40.74 -24.30 37.41
N SER A 907 -41.93 -24.00 37.91
CA SER A 907 -42.86 -24.99 38.46
C SER A 907 -43.87 -25.40 37.39
N PHE A 908 -44.05 -26.71 37.21
CA PHE A 908 -45.13 -27.24 36.38
C PHE A 908 -46.48 -27.15 37.10
N GLU A 909 -47.55 -26.87 36.37
CA GLU A 909 -48.93 -26.86 36.85
C GLU A 909 -49.85 -27.64 35.89
N PRO A 910 -50.95 -28.25 36.36
CA PRO A 910 -51.91 -28.91 35.48
C PRO A 910 -52.49 -27.93 34.47
N GLY A 911 -52.59 -28.36 33.21
CA GLY A 911 -53.11 -27.54 32.12
C GLY A 911 -52.03 -26.89 31.27
N LEU A 912 -50.76 -26.85 31.69
CA LEU A 912 -49.67 -26.43 30.81
C LEU A 912 -49.58 -27.36 29.60
N GLU A 913 -49.50 -26.77 28.41
CA GLU A 913 -49.44 -27.49 27.15
C GLU A 913 -48.35 -26.87 26.27
N PHE A 914 -47.55 -27.72 25.62
CA PHE A 914 -46.46 -27.31 24.73
C PHE A 914 -46.63 -28.00 23.38
N THR A 915 -46.54 -27.24 22.30
CA THR A 915 -46.64 -27.77 20.93
C THR A 915 -45.25 -28.00 20.37
N LEU A 916 -44.73 -29.21 20.47
CA LEU A 916 -43.37 -29.58 20.07
C LEU A 916 -43.23 -29.71 18.55
N PHE A 917 -44.29 -30.19 17.90
CA PHE A 917 -44.32 -30.43 16.45
C PHE A 917 -45.53 -29.76 15.81
N LYS A 918 -45.33 -29.20 14.61
CA LYS A 918 -46.42 -28.70 13.75
C LYS A 918 -46.27 -29.30 12.37
N ALA A 919 -47.23 -30.13 11.96
CA ALA A 919 -47.26 -30.73 10.63
C ALA A 919 -48.71 -31.05 10.24
N PRO A 920 -49.07 -30.99 8.94
CA PRO A 920 -50.33 -31.56 8.44
C PRO A 920 -50.55 -33.02 8.84
N THR A 921 -49.49 -33.84 8.80
CA THR A 921 -49.55 -35.27 9.15
C THR A 921 -48.27 -35.67 9.89
N ILE A 922 -48.43 -36.33 11.04
CA ILE A 922 -47.35 -36.97 11.81
C ILE A 922 -47.53 -38.49 11.72
N ILE A 923 -46.50 -39.24 11.32
CA ILE A 923 -46.54 -40.70 11.15
C ILE A 923 -45.38 -41.34 11.94
N GLY A 924 -45.69 -42.43 12.65
CA GLY A 924 -44.70 -43.18 13.43
C GLY A 924 -44.77 -42.89 14.93
N THR A 925 -43.82 -43.44 15.67
CA THR A 925 -43.66 -43.26 17.13
C THR A 925 -42.19 -43.15 17.47
N PHE A 926 -41.84 -42.35 18.47
CA PHE A 926 -40.49 -42.36 19.03
C PHE A 926 -40.22 -43.70 19.72
N GLU A 927 -39.01 -44.23 19.55
CA GLU A 927 -38.53 -45.41 20.27
C GLU A 927 -38.35 -45.12 21.76
N ARG A 928 -38.02 -43.86 22.09
CA ARG A 928 -37.87 -43.38 23.46
C ARG A 928 -38.27 -41.91 23.57
N VAL A 929 -38.99 -41.57 24.63
CA VAL A 929 -39.38 -40.19 24.96
C VAL A 929 -38.90 -39.88 26.39
N ASP A 930 -37.97 -38.94 26.51
CA ASP A 930 -37.46 -38.43 27.78
C ASP A 930 -38.00 -37.02 28.02
N LEU A 931 -38.88 -36.88 29.01
CA LEU A 931 -39.48 -35.60 29.39
C LEU A 931 -38.91 -35.12 30.73
N PRO A 932 -38.97 -33.80 31.03
CA PRO A 932 -38.54 -33.28 32.32
C PRO A 932 -39.33 -33.93 33.45
N GLN A 933 -38.67 -34.17 34.58
CA GLN A 933 -39.32 -34.71 35.76
C GLN A 933 -40.38 -33.73 36.29
N LEU A 934 -41.58 -34.27 36.53
CA LEU A 934 -42.70 -33.53 37.13
C LEU A 934 -42.77 -33.74 38.66
N PRO A 935 -43.39 -32.83 39.41
CA PRO A 935 -43.88 -33.09 40.76
C PRO A 935 -44.76 -34.35 40.85
N LEU A 936 -44.73 -35.03 42.02
CA LEU A 936 -45.39 -36.33 42.27
C LEU A 936 -46.89 -36.39 41.91
N ASN A 937 -47.58 -35.25 41.96
CA ASN A 937 -49.01 -35.14 41.68
C ASN A 937 -49.34 -34.89 40.20
N TYR A 938 -48.35 -34.82 39.32
CA TYR A 938 -48.54 -34.55 37.88
C TYR A 938 -47.93 -35.66 37.02
N THR A 939 -48.51 -35.87 35.85
CA THR A 939 -47.96 -36.71 34.79
C THR A 939 -48.05 -36.00 33.45
N TRP A 940 -47.22 -36.42 32.49
CA TRP A 940 -47.32 -35.98 31.12
C TRP A 940 -48.42 -36.76 30.39
N ASP A 941 -49.35 -36.04 29.78
CA ASP A 941 -50.26 -36.57 28.76
C ASP A 941 -49.61 -36.36 27.39
N THR A 942 -49.29 -37.48 26.72
CA THR A 942 -48.67 -37.52 25.39
C THR A 942 -49.63 -38.05 24.32
N ASN A 943 -50.93 -38.20 24.61
CA ASN A 943 -51.90 -38.76 23.65
C ASN A 943 -51.98 -37.94 22.35
N ALA A 944 -51.73 -36.63 22.47
CA ALA A 944 -51.76 -35.70 21.36
C ALA A 944 -50.42 -35.58 20.60
N LEU A 945 -49.34 -36.20 21.12
CA LEU A 945 -47.99 -36.05 20.57
C LEU A 945 -47.91 -36.48 19.10
N TYR A 946 -48.56 -37.58 18.75
CA TYR A 946 -48.51 -38.16 17.40
C TYR A 946 -49.66 -37.72 16.50
N SER A 947 -50.65 -36.99 17.02
CA SER A 947 -51.80 -36.49 16.23
C SER A 947 -51.71 -35.00 15.95
N ASN A 948 -51.15 -34.20 16.86
CA ASN A 948 -50.99 -32.75 16.69
C ASN A 948 -49.72 -32.18 17.35
N GLY A 949 -48.78 -33.03 17.78
CA GLY A 949 -47.46 -32.60 18.26
C GLY A 949 -47.42 -32.05 19.69
N ARG A 950 -48.48 -32.25 20.49
CA ARG A 950 -48.60 -31.63 21.82
C ARG A 950 -48.31 -32.58 22.96
N ILE A 951 -47.69 -32.04 24.01
CA ILE A 951 -47.62 -32.65 25.35
C ILE A 951 -48.30 -31.73 26.36
N ARG A 952 -48.94 -32.33 27.37
CA ARG A 952 -49.66 -31.58 28.39
C ARG A 952 -49.34 -32.08 29.78
N VAL A 953 -49.19 -31.18 30.74
CA VAL A 953 -49.15 -31.52 32.16
C VAL A 953 -50.59 -31.74 32.62
N VAL A 954 -50.88 -32.93 33.13
CA VAL A 954 -52.16 -33.25 33.75
C VAL A 954 -51.94 -33.70 35.19
N LEU A 955 -53.00 -33.71 35.99
CA LEU A 955 -52.93 -34.37 37.29
C LEU A 955 -52.55 -35.84 37.05
N ALA A 956 -51.52 -36.32 37.75
CA ALA A 956 -51.22 -37.73 37.82
C ALA A 956 -52.51 -38.38 38.27
N ASN A 957 -53.11 -39.20 37.40
CA ASN A 957 -54.33 -39.91 37.75
C ASN A 957 -53.98 -40.73 39.01
N PRO A 958 -54.55 -40.44 40.19
CA PRO A 958 -54.21 -41.20 41.40
C PRO A 958 -54.56 -42.68 41.21
N HIS A 959 -55.37 -43.00 40.20
CA HIS A 959 -56.10 -44.24 40.07
C HIS A 959 -55.62 -45.06 38.86
N SER A 960 -54.39 -45.55 38.88
CA SER A 960 -54.30 -47.00 38.67
C SER A 960 -54.68 -47.60 40.01
N LEU A 961 -55.72 -48.45 40.07
CA LEU A 961 -56.08 -49.14 41.33
C LEU A 961 -54.79 -49.80 41.85
N PRO A 962 -54.22 -49.36 42.98
CA PRO A 962 -52.98 -49.93 43.44
C PRO A 962 -53.27 -51.37 43.86
N ASN A 963 -52.55 -52.32 43.26
CA ASN A 963 -52.53 -53.66 43.82
C ASN A 963 -51.80 -53.60 45.16
N LEU A 964 -52.46 -54.08 46.20
CA LEU A 964 -51.80 -54.29 47.48
C LEU A 964 -50.98 -55.57 47.36
N GLU A 965 -49.67 -55.44 47.24
CA GLU A 965 -48.77 -56.58 47.25
C GLU A 965 -48.65 -57.11 48.68
N VAL A 966 -48.74 -58.43 48.82
CA VAL A 966 -48.71 -59.11 50.12
C VAL A 966 -47.60 -60.13 50.13
N ASP A 967 -46.69 -60.01 51.09
CA ASP A 967 -45.65 -61.00 51.35
C ASP A 967 -45.44 -61.24 52.84
N LEU A 968 -44.82 -62.37 53.19
CA LEU A 968 -44.54 -62.75 54.58
C LEU A 968 -43.04 -62.58 54.86
N ILE A 969 -42.69 -61.76 55.85
CA ILE A 969 -41.30 -61.55 56.28
C ILE A 969 -41.25 -61.62 57.81
N ASP A 970 -40.34 -62.44 58.35
CA ASP A 970 -40.09 -62.59 59.79
C ASP A 970 -41.37 -62.78 60.62
N ASN A 971 -42.27 -63.68 60.18
CA ASN A 971 -43.60 -63.94 60.75
C ASN A 971 -44.57 -62.74 60.79
N ARG A 972 -44.31 -61.70 59.99
CA ARG A 972 -45.21 -60.55 59.80
C ARG A 972 -45.80 -60.57 58.40
N LEU A 973 -47.07 -60.19 58.30
CA LEU A 973 -47.69 -59.90 57.02
C LEU A 973 -47.26 -58.50 56.61
N ARG A 974 -46.57 -58.40 55.48
CA ARG A 974 -46.15 -57.15 54.87
C ARG A 974 -47.08 -56.82 53.71
N LEU A 975 -47.55 -55.58 53.72
CA LEU A 975 -48.38 -54.98 52.68
C LEU A 975 -47.58 -53.85 52.03
N ARG A 976 -47.47 -53.86 50.70
CA ARG A 976 -46.81 -52.79 49.93
C ARG A 976 -47.73 -52.26 48.84
N TRP A 977 -47.56 -50.98 48.54
CA TRP A 977 -48.17 -50.33 47.39
C TRP A 977 -47.13 -49.48 46.66
N PRO A 978 -47.36 -49.15 45.38
CA PRO A 978 -46.44 -48.33 44.62
C PRO A 978 -46.14 -47.01 45.34
N ARG A 979 -44.88 -46.56 45.30
CA ARG A 979 -44.44 -45.31 45.97
C ARG A 979 -45.23 -44.07 45.52
N GLN A 980 -45.74 -44.07 44.29
CA GLN A 980 -46.63 -43.02 43.76
C GLN A 980 -47.99 -42.93 44.48
N ASN A 981 -48.37 -43.95 45.26
CA ASN A 981 -49.55 -43.98 46.11
C ASN A 981 -49.23 -43.66 47.59
N MET A 982 -48.04 -43.14 47.92
CA MET A 982 -47.82 -42.45 49.21
C MET A 982 -48.80 -41.28 49.33
N GLY A 983 -49.38 -41.09 50.51
CA GLY A 983 -50.50 -40.18 50.76
C GLY A 983 -51.86 -40.88 50.84
N TRP A 984 -51.97 -42.11 50.35
CA TRP A 984 -53.18 -42.93 50.49
C TRP A 984 -53.27 -43.56 51.88
N LEU A 985 -54.49 -43.72 52.38
CA LEU A 985 -54.75 -44.26 53.70
C LEU A 985 -55.03 -45.76 53.61
N LEU A 986 -54.22 -46.58 54.27
CA LEU A 986 -54.48 -47.99 54.45
C LEU A 986 -55.53 -48.14 55.56
N GLN A 987 -56.60 -48.86 55.28
CA GLN A 987 -57.60 -49.25 56.27
C GLN A 987 -57.63 -50.77 56.43
N MET A 988 -57.92 -51.21 57.65
CA MET A 988 -58.14 -52.62 57.96
C MET A 988 -59.52 -52.83 58.60
N GLN A 989 -60.06 -54.03 58.44
CA GLN A 989 -61.16 -54.52 59.27
C GLN A 989 -60.96 -55.99 59.60
N VAL A 990 -61.50 -56.42 60.74
CA VAL A 990 -61.42 -57.80 61.23
C VAL A 990 -62.83 -58.38 61.23
N CYS A 991 -63.12 -59.25 60.26
CA CYS A 991 -64.43 -59.88 60.07
C CYS A 991 -64.25 -61.35 59.67
N PRO A 992 -65.13 -62.27 60.10
CA PRO A 992 -65.12 -63.65 59.59
C PRO A 992 -65.33 -63.70 58.08
N LEU A 993 -64.65 -64.64 57.39
CA LEU A 993 -64.74 -64.79 55.92
C LEU A 993 -66.19 -64.96 55.44
N GLU A 994 -67.01 -65.67 56.23
CA GLU A 994 -68.42 -65.99 55.94
C GLU A 994 -69.34 -64.75 55.96
N SER A 995 -68.99 -63.72 56.72
CA SER A 995 -69.77 -62.48 56.83
C SER A 995 -69.37 -61.42 55.80
N GLY A 996 -68.24 -61.59 55.11
CA GLY A 996 -67.73 -60.65 54.13
C GLY A 996 -67.29 -59.30 54.71
N LEU A 997 -67.23 -58.27 53.85
CA LEU A 997 -66.84 -56.91 54.22
C LEU A 997 -67.96 -56.20 54.99
N SER A 998 -67.63 -55.50 56.07
CA SER A 998 -68.56 -54.64 56.80
C SER A 998 -68.16 -53.14 56.73
N THR A 999 -68.84 -52.28 57.49
CA THR A 999 -68.58 -50.83 57.54
C THR A 999 -67.55 -50.40 58.60
N ASN A 1000 -67.06 -51.32 59.44
CA ASN A 1000 -66.19 -51.05 60.61
C ASN A 1000 -64.69 -50.86 60.28
N TRP A 1001 -64.36 -50.18 59.19
CA TRP A 1001 -62.96 -49.95 58.78
C TRP A 1001 -62.21 -49.05 59.77
N ILE A 1002 -60.98 -49.46 60.11
CA ILE A 1002 -60.07 -48.75 61.00
C ILE A 1002 -58.88 -48.24 60.18
N ASP A 1003 -58.53 -46.97 60.36
CA ASP A 1003 -57.38 -46.33 59.75
C ASP A 1003 -56.07 -46.87 60.35
N ILE A 1004 -55.11 -47.24 59.50
CA ILE A 1004 -53.76 -47.58 59.94
C ILE A 1004 -52.97 -46.28 60.13
N PRO A 1005 -52.48 -45.98 61.35
CA PRO A 1005 -51.70 -44.77 61.61
C PRO A 1005 -50.47 -44.68 60.71
N GLU A 1006 -50.13 -43.46 60.31
CA GLU A 1006 -48.92 -43.14 59.51
C GLU A 1006 -48.86 -43.79 58.11
N SER A 1007 -49.89 -44.54 57.69
CA SER A 1007 -49.87 -45.19 56.38
C SER A 1007 -49.80 -44.18 55.22
N THR A 1008 -50.24 -42.94 55.43
CA THR A 1008 -50.18 -41.88 54.41
C THR A 1008 -48.77 -41.36 54.16
N VAL A 1009 -47.79 -41.62 55.04
CA VAL A 1009 -46.40 -41.17 54.87
C VAL A 1009 -45.43 -42.30 54.53
N THR A 1010 -45.93 -43.51 54.29
CA THR A 1010 -45.17 -44.69 53.87
C THR A 1010 -45.82 -45.34 52.64
N ASN A 1011 -45.12 -46.30 52.01
CA ASN A 1011 -45.67 -47.16 50.97
C ASN A 1011 -45.61 -48.66 51.34
N GLU A 1012 -45.32 -48.95 52.61
CA GLU A 1012 -45.19 -50.28 53.16
C GLU A 1012 -45.70 -50.32 54.61
N PHE A 1013 -46.40 -51.38 55.00
CA PHE A 1013 -46.85 -51.63 56.36
C PHE A 1013 -46.70 -53.12 56.72
N SER A 1014 -46.06 -53.40 57.86
CA SER A 1014 -45.81 -54.78 58.33
C SER A 1014 -46.36 -54.99 59.74
N PHE A 1015 -47.22 -56.00 59.92
CA PHE A 1015 -47.87 -56.28 61.21
C PHE A 1015 -47.89 -57.77 61.52
N PHE A 1016 -48.08 -58.11 62.79
CA PHE A 1016 -48.31 -59.49 63.21
C PHE A 1016 -49.78 -59.83 63.01
N PRO A 1017 -50.12 -60.89 62.24
CA PRO A 1017 -51.49 -61.33 62.10
C PRO A 1017 -52.14 -61.59 63.48
N PRO A 1018 -53.38 -61.15 63.73
CA PRO A 1018 -54.05 -61.41 65.00
C PRO A 1018 -54.15 -62.90 65.29
N SER A 1019 -53.76 -63.35 66.48
CA SER A 1019 -53.90 -64.76 66.91
C SER A 1019 -55.36 -65.19 67.13
N THR A 1020 -56.26 -64.23 67.31
CA THR A 1020 -57.69 -64.42 67.57
C THR A 1020 -58.53 -63.57 66.62
N ASN A 1021 -58.56 -63.97 65.35
CA ASN A 1021 -59.59 -63.74 64.32
C ASN A 1021 -58.94 -64.00 62.95
N LYS A 1022 -59.32 -65.11 62.30
CA LYS A 1022 -58.55 -65.70 61.18
C LYS A 1022 -58.62 -64.95 59.84
N CYS A 1023 -59.36 -63.85 59.75
CA CYS A 1023 -59.55 -63.11 58.51
C CYS A 1023 -59.50 -61.60 58.77
N VAL A 1024 -58.61 -60.91 58.04
CA VAL A 1024 -58.42 -59.46 58.07
C VAL A 1024 -58.50 -58.97 56.63
N PHE A 1025 -59.31 -57.94 56.38
CA PHE A 1025 -59.43 -57.32 55.07
C PHE A 1025 -58.69 -55.99 55.08
N PHE A 1026 -58.02 -55.69 53.98
CA PHE A 1026 -57.29 -54.43 53.77
C PHE A 1026 -57.83 -53.72 52.55
N ARG A 1027 -57.85 -52.39 52.61
CA ARG A 1027 -58.07 -51.56 51.43
C ARG A 1027 -57.20 -50.31 51.50
N LEU A 1028 -56.76 -49.85 50.34
CA LEU A 1028 -56.14 -48.54 50.20
C LEU A 1028 -57.23 -47.54 49.82
N VAL A 1029 -57.36 -46.45 50.56
CA VAL A 1029 -58.37 -45.42 50.34
C VAL A 1029 -57.69 -44.09 50.03
N PHE A 1030 -58.07 -43.49 48.93
CA PHE A 1030 -57.72 -42.10 48.64
C PHE A 1030 -58.69 -41.18 49.40
N ARG A 1031 -58.17 -40.34 50.29
CA ARG A 1031 -58.93 -39.22 50.88
C ARG A 1031 -58.48 -37.95 50.16
N LEU A 1032 -59.44 -37.25 49.55
CA LEU A 1032 -59.24 -35.92 48.96
C LEU A 1032 -58.87 -34.88 50.01
#